data_AF-A0A3M7N8X9-F1
#
_entry.id   AF-A0A3M7N8X9-F1
#
_cell.length_a   1.000
_cell.length_b   1.000
_cell.length_c   1.000
_cell.angle_alpha   90.00
_cell.angle_beta   90.00
_cell.angle_gamma   90.00
#
_symmetry.space_group_name_H-M   'P 1'
#
loop_
_entity.id
_entity.type
_entity.pdbx_description
1 polymer ?
#
loop_
_entity_poly.entity_id
_entity_poly.type
_entity_poly.pdbx_seq_one_letter_code
_entity_poly.pdbx_strand_id
1 'polypeptide(L)'
;MELSSFSDGQLAVKEAIEKVCSNFPDEYWQQHDQNETDPKDFHAALAADGWLGIALPEAFGGAGLGISEATMMLQTITQSGAGMAGAQSIHANVYATQPLAKFGNKQQLESTIPNIISGKWRVCFGVTEPNTGLDTLRLKTFARKSSDGTKYVVSGQKIWITCAQVASKMMLLARTTPVEETKKPSEGLSLFCIDLDKAAPGLELKKIKKMGGRAVDANEVFFDNYEIPADTLIGEENKGFKIIMHGMNAERCLLAGEALGIGYAALEKASKYAKERNVFGRPIGKNQGIAHPLADSFMNLEAAKLATYHAARMYDRSAKDSSITQAAVGIAANSAKYLAAEAAFKACERAILVHGGMGYAVEYNVERYMREIFVPRIAPVSREMILNFVMSRVEEISDEVDESAKTSEAPPAQGPKSLRELYDARLDAPNALSDKSFEELMFDMSKMPLFMDSKDVMAAAGEDDNLLDAFRALQHEGTKAEVVQGFKDQGNEAVKEKRWKDAKEFYTKGIAVLTSKENKWDQPEDEAAEARQLKVLEEQVYANRALCNLELKNYRSTTLDCAAALRVNPQNIKAHYRSASALLALNKVHEALDVCYRGLKLDEDNIALKKLLPSIRTRAAEIERQDRRRRAELKRKQDEQQMLQKVLAERGVRTRGVMRQSSLDDAVIRLSPDPLSATSLLEFPVMLLYPMHMQSDLIKAWAEKDDLSQHLSYILPTPWDDKQLYTVSSVDCYMDTITGGMMKVGKKLKLLEVLSNGKTEVVDGLVRIYVSLSNWLGAPREGRMNNPVPAVAHHSVPYGYPNPNVMPPNHAQMMAQNPPPMMAPSAAQFLPPHSFAPDFSPFNAQGTQGTPKPQTPPTRGSEKPVTPPPSTPLNSAMAQATPTPQSIQHAQVQVQNAAQMAKAAGQSGPALSPQSVQRERARVTVLLDINSALLKEVVSLQLQGKAGSAVGGQQSPASPTSATNPGALSNSPLDASRQQQLGTTKPPSQEYADCMRRLQANLSYLAAIADAKKKINGSLPVGPAIMIPPPHLKEVHPLYLKLNELFPEASQSKINQAMAFASQQGKPSASISAHG
;
A
#
# COMPACT_ATOMS: atom_id res chain seq x y z
N MET A 1 -10.57 -15.73 -0.12
CA MET A 1 -10.45 -14.28 0.12
C MET A 1 -11.85 -13.71 0.08
N GLU A 2 -12.21 -12.84 1.01
CA GLU A 2 -13.49 -12.12 0.96
C GLU A 2 -13.39 -10.94 -0.02
N LEU A 3 -14.37 -10.78 -0.92
CA LEU A 3 -14.32 -9.83 -2.04
C LEU A 3 -15.22 -8.58 -1.85
N SER A 4 -16.20 -8.63 -0.95
CA SER A 4 -17.15 -7.53 -0.69
C SER A 4 -16.54 -6.19 -0.23
N SER A 5 -15.24 -6.16 0.09
CA SER A 5 -14.49 -4.95 0.46
C SER A 5 -13.91 -4.15 -0.72
N PHE A 6 -14.14 -4.61 -1.96
CA PHE A 6 -13.56 -4.05 -3.19
C PHE A 6 -14.62 -3.34 -4.05
N SER A 7 -14.17 -2.39 -4.88
CA SER A 7 -15.02 -1.75 -5.88
C SER A 7 -15.14 -2.61 -7.14
N ASP A 8 -16.20 -2.40 -7.93
CA ASP A 8 -16.37 -3.06 -9.24
C ASP A 8 -15.17 -2.84 -10.16
N GLY A 9 -14.55 -1.65 -10.09
CA GLY A 9 -13.32 -1.33 -10.81
C GLY A 9 -12.12 -2.17 -10.37
N GLN A 10 -11.94 -2.38 -9.05
CA GLN A 10 -10.91 -3.28 -8.53
C GLN A 10 -11.17 -4.73 -8.96
N LEU A 11 -12.43 -5.19 -8.93
CA LEU A 11 -12.79 -6.54 -9.36
C LEU A 11 -12.57 -6.74 -10.88
N ALA A 12 -12.87 -5.74 -11.71
CA ALA A 12 -12.60 -5.75 -13.14
C ALA A 12 -11.09 -5.78 -13.46
N VAL A 13 -10.29 -5.00 -12.73
CA VAL A 13 -8.82 -5.04 -12.81
C VAL A 13 -8.30 -6.42 -12.40
N LYS A 14 -8.83 -7.01 -11.33
CA LYS A 14 -8.48 -8.37 -10.90
C LYS A 14 -8.78 -9.40 -12.01
N GLU A 15 -10.00 -9.46 -12.51
CA GLU A 15 -10.41 -10.42 -13.55
C GLU A 15 -9.53 -10.31 -14.81
N ALA A 16 -9.32 -9.08 -15.30
CA ALA A 16 -8.54 -8.86 -16.51
C ALA A 16 -7.05 -9.21 -16.32
N ILE A 17 -6.48 -8.98 -15.12
CA ILE A 17 -5.10 -9.35 -14.79
C ILE A 17 -4.96 -10.87 -14.58
N GLU A 18 -5.92 -11.54 -13.93
CA GLU A 18 -5.93 -13.02 -13.84
C GLU A 18 -5.91 -13.66 -15.22
N LYS A 19 -6.65 -13.09 -16.19
CA LYS A 19 -6.67 -13.53 -17.60
C LYS A 19 -5.34 -13.30 -18.35
N VAL A 20 -4.54 -12.31 -17.95
CA VAL A 20 -3.17 -12.16 -18.47
C VAL A 20 -2.23 -13.16 -17.79
N CYS A 21 -2.27 -13.25 -16.47
CA CYS A 21 -1.40 -14.13 -15.68
C CYS A 21 -1.60 -15.63 -15.96
N SER A 22 -2.81 -16.07 -16.35
CA SER A 22 -3.09 -17.48 -16.67
C SER A 22 -2.27 -18.05 -17.83
N ASN A 23 -1.63 -17.20 -18.64
CA ASN A 23 -0.71 -17.61 -19.71
C ASN A 23 0.73 -17.86 -19.20
N PHE A 24 1.02 -17.57 -17.93
CA PHE A 24 2.35 -17.60 -17.32
C PHE A 24 2.33 -18.46 -16.03
N PRO A 25 2.28 -19.81 -16.17
CA PRO A 25 2.11 -20.73 -15.05
C PRO A 25 3.36 -20.85 -14.17
N ASP A 26 3.29 -21.59 -13.08
CA ASP A 26 4.39 -21.75 -12.11
C ASP A 26 5.71 -22.19 -12.76
N GLU A 27 5.67 -23.05 -13.78
CA GLU A 27 6.83 -23.58 -14.49
C GLU A 27 7.60 -22.46 -15.20
N TYR A 28 6.91 -21.46 -15.76
CA TYR A 28 7.54 -20.27 -16.35
C TYR A 28 8.33 -19.51 -15.29
N TRP A 29 7.71 -19.25 -14.13
CA TRP A 29 8.36 -18.54 -13.02
C TRP A 29 9.46 -19.36 -12.34
N GLN A 30 9.39 -20.70 -12.34
CA GLN A 30 10.50 -21.57 -11.92
C GLN A 30 11.69 -21.46 -12.86
N GLN A 31 11.47 -21.58 -14.18
CA GLN A 31 12.54 -21.47 -15.18
C GLN A 31 13.20 -20.08 -15.13
N HIS A 32 12.41 -19.01 -14.98
CA HIS A 32 12.94 -17.64 -14.88
C HIS A 32 13.70 -17.37 -13.56
N ASP A 33 13.30 -17.96 -12.41
CA ASP A 33 14.08 -17.84 -11.15
C ASP A 33 15.36 -18.69 -11.17
N GLN A 34 15.34 -19.87 -11.82
CA GLN A 34 16.51 -20.75 -11.96
C GLN A 34 17.57 -20.16 -12.91
N ASN A 35 17.14 -19.62 -14.06
CA ASN A 35 18.04 -19.06 -15.08
C ASN A 35 18.42 -17.59 -14.84
N GLU A 36 17.85 -16.94 -13.82
CA GLU A 36 17.96 -15.50 -13.54
C GLU A 36 17.59 -14.57 -14.73
N THR A 37 16.59 -14.95 -15.54
CA THR A 37 16.21 -14.30 -16.81
C THR A 37 15.01 -13.35 -16.69
N ASP A 38 15.08 -12.17 -17.34
CA ASP A 38 14.00 -11.17 -17.33
C ASP A 38 12.69 -11.72 -17.98
N PRO A 39 11.52 -11.60 -17.32
CA PRO A 39 10.24 -12.10 -17.84
C PRO A 39 9.66 -11.14 -18.89
N LYS A 40 10.34 -11.03 -20.03
CA LYS A 40 10.04 -10.08 -21.11
C LYS A 40 8.63 -10.23 -21.66
N ASP A 41 8.19 -11.45 -21.86
CA ASP A 41 6.92 -11.76 -22.52
C ASP A 41 5.73 -11.42 -21.62
N PHE A 42 5.86 -11.66 -20.30
CA PHE A 42 4.89 -11.21 -19.29
C PHE A 42 4.77 -9.68 -19.25
N HIS A 43 5.90 -8.98 -19.22
CA HIS A 43 5.93 -7.52 -19.27
C HIS A 43 5.31 -6.99 -20.59
N ALA A 44 5.63 -7.61 -21.73
CA ALA A 44 5.09 -7.23 -23.03
C ALA A 44 3.57 -7.47 -23.13
N ALA A 45 3.06 -8.57 -22.56
CA ALA A 45 1.63 -8.85 -22.50
C ALA A 45 0.86 -7.79 -21.69
N LEU A 46 1.40 -7.38 -20.54
CA LEU A 46 0.82 -6.29 -19.74
C LEU A 46 0.94 -4.91 -20.42
N ALA A 47 2.05 -4.65 -21.13
CA ALA A 47 2.23 -3.42 -21.91
C ALA A 47 1.25 -3.32 -23.09
N ALA A 48 1.03 -4.40 -23.84
CA ALA A 48 0.14 -4.44 -25.00
C ALA A 48 -1.32 -4.10 -24.65
N ASP A 49 -1.75 -4.41 -23.43
CA ASP A 49 -3.10 -4.12 -22.93
C ASP A 49 -3.19 -2.75 -22.21
N GLY A 50 -2.04 -2.10 -22.00
CA GLY A 50 -1.89 -0.75 -21.42
C GLY A 50 -1.65 -0.71 -19.90
N TRP A 51 -1.46 -1.85 -19.23
CA TRP A 51 -1.43 -1.97 -17.76
C TRP A 51 -0.30 -1.18 -17.07
N LEU A 52 0.79 -0.89 -17.79
CA LEU A 52 1.85 0.00 -17.32
C LEU A 52 1.33 1.44 -17.09
N GLY A 53 0.22 1.82 -17.73
CA GLY A 53 -0.45 3.12 -17.60
C GLY A 53 -1.60 3.19 -16.61
N ILE A 54 -1.85 2.15 -15.79
CA ILE A 54 -3.05 2.05 -14.94
C ILE A 54 -3.29 3.27 -14.03
N ALA A 55 -2.22 3.84 -13.47
CA ALA A 55 -2.24 5.01 -12.60
C ALA A 55 -1.57 6.25 -13.24
N LEU A 56 -1.48 6.30 -14.57
CA LEU A 56 -0.93 7.44 -15.32
C LEU A 56 -2.06 8.25 -16.00
N PRO A 57 -1.82 9.53 -16.35
CA PRO A 57 -2.89 10.42 -16.81
C PRO A 57 -3.45 10.05 -18.19
N GLU A 58 -4.78 10.10 -18.32
CA GLU A 58 -5.51 9.83 -19.57
C GLU A 58 -5.02 10.70 -20.74
N ALA A 59 -4.66 11.96 -20.48
CA ALA A 59 -4.14 12.91 -21.47
C ALA A 59 -2.85 12.46 -22.18
N PHE A 60 -2.16 11.45 -21.65
CA PHE A 60 -0.96 10.85 -22.25
C PHE A 60 -1.12 9.34 -22.52
N GLY A 61 -2.37 8.85 -22.59
CA GLY A 61 -2.71 7.46 -22.89
C GLY A 61 -2.80 6.53 -21.67
N GLY A 62 -2.76 7.05 -20.44
CA GLY A 62 -2.96 6.27 -19.23
C GLY A 62 -4.44 5.97 -18.95
N ALA A 63 -4.72 5.18 -17.91
CA ALA A 63 -6.10 4.83 -17.53
C ALA A 63 -6.64 5.63 -16.33
N GLY A 64 -5.82 6.47 -15.68
CA GLY A 64 -6.26 7.42 -14.66
C GLY A 64 -6.86 6.84 -13.37
N LEU A 65 -6.86 5.51 -13.17
CA LEU A 65 -7.65 4.85 -12.12
C LEU A 65 -7.16 5.22 -10.70
N GLY A 66 -5.87 5.01 -10.43
CA GLY A 66 -5.24 5.34 -9.15
C GLY A 66 -4.33 4.24 -8.59
N ILE A 67 -3.75 4.51 -7.42
CA ILE A 67 -2.92 3.56 -6.68
C ILE A 67 -3.78 2.45 -6.06
N SER A 68 -5.03 2.72 -5.70
CA SER A 68 -6.05 1.74 -5.26
C SER A 68 -6.20 0.56 -6.23
N GLU A 69 -6.35 0.85 -7.51
CA GLU A 69 -6.53 -0.16 -8.56
C GLU A 69 -5.17 -0.75 -9.01
N ALA A 70 -4.09 0.03 -8.98
CA ALA A 70 -2.73 -0.48 -9.18
C ALA A 70 -2.27 -1.48 -8.08
N THR A 71 -2.69 -1.27 -6.82
CA THR A 71 -2.46 -2.20 -5.71
C THR A 71 -3.20 -3.52 -5.98
N MET A 72 -4.43 -3.48 -6.53
CA MET A 72 -5.16 -4.69 -6.91
C MET A 72 -4.49 -5.41 -8.10
N MET A 73 -4.04 -4.69 -9.12
CA MET A 73 -3.26 -5.26 -10.23
C MET A 73 -2.04 -6.03 -9.70
N LEU A 74 -1.22 -5.41 -8.87
CA LEU A 74 0.02 -6.03 -8.38
C LEU A 74 -0.22 -7.14 -7.36
N GLN A 75 -1.23 -7.02 -6.49
CA GLN A 75 -1.67 -8.15 -5.65
C GLN A 75 -2.10 -9.35 -6.51
N THR A 76 -2.86 -9.11 -7.58
CA THR A 76 -3.34 -10.17 -8.46
C THR A 76 -2.17 -10.84 -9.21
N ILE A 77 -1.19 -10.06 -9.66
CA ILE A 77 0.06 -10.58 -10.25
C ILE A 77 0.79 -11.48 -9.24
N THR A 78 1.08 -11.02 -8.02
CA THR A 78 1.83 -11.85 -7.06
C THR A 78 1.02 -13.08 -6.60
N GLN A 79 -0.30 -12.96 -6.51
CA GLN A 79 -1.20 -14.06 -6.14
C GLN A 79 -1.33 -15.15 -7.21
N SER A 80 -1.19 -14.81 -8.49
CA SER A 80 -1.25 -15.78 -9.60
C SER A 80 -0.17 -16.87 -9.57
N GLY A 81 0.86 -16.69 -8.74
CA GLY A 81 2.05 -17.53 -8.65
C GLY A 81 3.32 -16.86 -9.17
N ALA A 82 3.19 -15.76 -9.91
CA ALA A 82 4.32 -14.96 -10.40
C ALA A 82 5.21 -14.36 -9.29
N GLY A 83 4.70 -14.28 -8.04
CA GLY A 83 5.47 -13.84 -6.88
C GLY A 83 6.02 -12.41 -7.03
N MET A 84 7.07 -12.09 -6.29
CA MET A 84 7.73 -10.78 -6.40
C MET A 84 8.37 -10.59 -7.77
N ALA A 85 8.82 -11.67 -8.43
CA ALA A 85 9.39 -11.60 -9.77
C ALA A 85 8.41 -10.96 -10.80
N GLY A 86 7.15 -11.38 -10.79
CA GLY A 86 6.11 -10.77 -11.64
C GLY A 86 5.92 -9.30 -11.35
N ALA A 87 5.70 -8.92 -10.09
CA ALA A 87 5.47 -7.54 -9.70
C ALA A 87 6.69 -6.62 -9.99
N GLN A 88 7.91 -7.09 -9.72
CA GLN A 88 9.14 -6.32 -9.94
C GLN A 88 9.35 -5.94 -11.41
N SER A 89 8.90 -6.78 -12.35
CA SER A 89 8.96 -6.48 -13.79
C SER A 89 8.02 -5.33 -14.22
N ILE A 90 7.05 -4.95 -13.38
CA ILE A 90 5.97 -4.01 -13.69
C ILE A 90 6.04 -2.74 -12.82
N HIS A 91 6.23 -2.88 -11.51
CA HIS A 91 5.79 -1.88 -10.53
C HIS A 91 6.49 -0.51 -10.63
N ALA A 92 7.76 -0.46 -11.05
CA ALA A 92 8.52 0.78 -11.16
C ALA A 92 7.97 1.71 -12.27
N ASN A 93 7.34 1.14 -13.31
CA ASN A 93 6.65 1.90 -14.35
C ASN A 93 5.39 2.60 -13.82
N VAL A 94 4.88 2.18 -12.65
CA VAL A 94 3.67 2.70 -12.01
C VAL A 94 3.97 3.65 -10.84
N TYR A 95 4.89 3.30 -9.92
CA TYR A 95 5.18 4.14 -8.75
C TYR A 95 6.28 5.17 -8.97
N ALA A 96 7.40 4.81 -9.63
CA ALA A 96 8.53 5.73 -9.82
C ALA A 96 8.20 6.84 -10.82
N THR A 97 7.15 6.63 -11.64
CA THR A 97 6.58 7.60 -12.57
C THR A 97 5.61 8.59 -11.93
N GLN A 98 5.08 8.36 -10.72
CA GLN A 98 4.16 9.29 -10.05
C GLN A 98 4.75 10.70 -9.82
N PRO A 99 6.03 10.85 -9.40
CA PRO A 99 6.68 12.16 -9.37
C PRO A 99 6.74 12.85 -10.74
N LEU A 100 7.04 12.12 -11.81
CA LEU A 100 7.05 12.68 -13.17
C LEU A 100 5.63 13.09 -13.59
N ALA A 101 4.64 12.22 -13.42
CA ALA A 101 3.24 12.47 -13.78
C ALA A 101 2.62 13.70 -13.07
N LYS A 102 3.14 14.05 -11.87
CA LYS A 102 2.63 15.15 -11.04
C LYS A 102 3.45 16.46 -11.13
N PHE A 103 4.77 16.38 -11.32
CA PHE A 103 5.68 17.54 -11.28
C PHE A 103 6.53 17.72 -12.54
N GLY A 104 6.41 16.82 -13.52
CA GLY A 104 7.05 16.96 -14.81
C GLY A 104 6.46 18.11 -15.62
N ASN A 105 7.30 18.76 -16.42
CA ASN A 105 6.84 19.76 -17.39
C ASN A 105 6.15 19.08 -18.59
N LYS A 106 5.42 19.86 -19.38
CA LYS A 106 4.64 19.36 -20.53
C LYS A 106 5.48 18.53 -21.53
N GLN A 107 6.69 18.99 -21.86
CA GLN A 107 7.58 18.32 -22.82
C GLN A 107 8.09 16.97 -22.27
N GLN A 108 8.43 16.89 -20.98
CA GLN A 108 8.78 15.63 -20.32
C GLN A 108 7.62 14.64 -20.35
N LEU A 109 6.40 15.09 -20.05
CA LEU A 109 5.19 14.26 -20.04
C LEU A 109 4.86 13.70 -21.43
N GLU A 110 4.77 14.57 -22.44
CA GLU A 110 4.43 14.18 -23.82
C GLU A 110 5.50 13.26 -24.45
N SER A 111 6.77 13.46 -24.13
CA SER A 111 7.87 12.61 -24.64
C SER A 111 8.01 11.27 -23.90
N THR A 112 7.73 11.21 -22.60
CA THR A 112 8.13 10.07 -21.76
C THR A 112 6.99 9.15 -21.37
N ILE A 113 5.81 9.68 -21.02
CA ILE A 113 4.70 8.86 -20.52
C ILE A 113 4.17 7.86 -21.58
N PRO A 114 3.92 8.23 -22.85
CA PRO A 114 3.42 7.27 -23.85
C PRO A 114 4.40 6.13 -24.17
N ASN A 115 5.71 6.41 -24.14
CA ASN A 115 6.76 5.39 -24.36
C ASN A 115 6.86 4.39 -23.20
N ILE A 116 6.49 4.79 -21.97
CA ILE A 116 6.41 3.87 -20.82
C ILE A 116 5.14 3.02 -20.88
N ILE A 117 3.99 3.62 -21.19
CA ILE A 117 2.70 2.91 -21.24
C ILE A 117 2.71 1.79 -22.28
N SER A 118 3.31 2.06 -23.44
CA SER A 118 3.51 1.08 -24.51
C SER A 118 4.61 0.04 -24.25
N GLY A 119 5.28 0.07 -23.09
CA GLY A 119 6.37 -0.86 -22.73
C GLY A 119 7.66 -0.69 -23.52
N LYS A 120 7.73 0.27 -24.44
CA LYS A 120 8.93 0.59 -25.23
C LYS A 120 10.08 1.11 -24.35
N TRP A 121 9.76 1.82 -23.27
CA TRP A 121 10.71 2.25 -22.24
C TRP A 121 10.30 1.69 -20.88
N ARG A 122 11.17 0.91 -20.23
CA ARG A 122 11.03 0.56 -18.82
C ARG A 122 11.69 1.61 -17.92
N VAL A 123 11.20 1.73 -16.68
CA VAL A 123 11.68 2.67 -15.67
C VAL A 123 12.33 1.94 -14.49
N CYS A 124 13.38 2.52 -13.92
CA CYS A 124 13.94 2.13 -12.61
C CYS A 124 14.12 3.35 -11.68
N PHE A 125 14.34 3.11 -10.38
CA PHE A 125 14.32 4.14 -9.33
C PHE A 125 15.67 4.29 -8.63
N GLY A 126 16.42 5.35 -8.97
CA GLY A 126 17.81 5.58 -8.56
C GLY A 126 17.94 6.30 -7.22
N VAL A 127 17.65 5.61 -6.10
CA VAL A 127 17.59 6.25 -4.76
C VAL A 127 18.75 5.81 -3.86
N THR A 128 18.76 4.54 -3.45
CA THR A 128 19.64 3.93 -2.46
C THR A 128 21.11 3.92 -2.90
N GLU A 129 22.03 4.16 -1.95
CA GLU A 129 23.49 4.05 -2.13
C GLU A 129 24.10 3.17 -1.02
N PRO A 130 25.32 2.62 -1.19
CA PRO A 130 25.89 1.64 -0.25
C PRO A 130 25.98 2.08 1.21
N ASN A 131 26.09 3.40 1.47
CA ASN A 131 26.25 3.96 2.81
C ASN A 131 25.04 4.79 3.29
N THR A 132 23.99 4.93 2.48
CA THR A 132 22.92 5.96 2.67
C THR A 132 21.53 5.42 2.28
N GLY A 133 21.28 4.14 2.59
CA GLY A 133 19.97 3.51 2.38
C GLY A 133 18.88 4.10 3.28
N LEU A 134 18.94 3.81 4.58
CA LEU A 134 17.94 4.26 5.56
C LEU A 134 18.07 5.77 5.90
N ASP A 135 19.29 6.32 5.88
CA ASP A 135 19.54 7.77 5.91
C ASP A 135 19.64 8.32 4.47
N THR A 136 18.53 8.21 3.73
CA THR A 136 18.43 8.69 2.35
C THR A 136 18.71 10.19 2.23
N LEU A 137 18.49 10.96 3.31
CA LEU A 137 18.71 12.40 3.33
C LEU A 137 20.19 12.78 3.21
N ARG A 138 21.11 11.89 3.59
CA ARG A 138 22.56 12.11 3.48
C ARG A 138 23.21 11.52 2.23
N LEU A 139 22.42 11.17 1.21
CA LEU A 139 22.95 10.66 -0.06
C LEU A 139 24.01 11.60 -0.67
N LYS A 140 25.00 10.98 -1.32
CA LYS A 140 26.25 11.57 -1.80
C LYS A 140 26.37 11.64 -3.31
N THR A 141 25.59 10.88 -4.08
CA THR A 141 25.57 11.01 -5.55
C THR A 141 25.21 12.45 -5.92
N PHE A 142 26.14 13.15 -6.57
CA PHE A 142 26.08 14.60 -6.77
C PHE A 142 25.89 14.92 -8.25
N ALA A 143 24.92 15.78 -8.56
CA ALA A 143 24.65 16.32 -9.88
C ALA A 143 25.12 17.78 -9.93
N ARG A 144 26.30 18.01 -10.50
CA ARG A 144 26.91 19.34 -10.63
C ARG A 144 26.43 20.01 -11.91
N LYS A 145 25.72 21.13 -11.80
CA LYS A 145 25.27 21.92 -12.96
C LYS A 145 26.47 22.41 -13.80
N SER A 146 26.35 22.39 -15.12
CA SER A 146 27.38 22.93 -16.02
C SER A 146 27.44 24.46 -15.96
N SER A 147 28.57 25.05 -16.35
CA SER A 147 28.79 26.52 -16.28
C SER A 147 27.90 27.33 -17.22
N ASP A 148 27.39 26.71 -18.29
CA ASP A 148 26.39 27.25 -19.21
C ASP A 148 24.94 26.92 -18.80
N GLY A 149 24.76 26.10 -17.75
CA GLY A 149 23.45 25.66 -17.25
C GLY A 149 22.71 24.64 -18.12
N THR A 150 23.28 24.15 -19.22
CA THR A 150 22.59 23.25 -20.17
C THR A 150 22.56 21.78 -19.73
N LYS A 151 23.43 21.37 -18.81
CA LYS A 151 23.60 20.00 -18.33
C LYS A 151 23.79 19.93 -16.82
N TYR A 152 23.70 18.71 -16.28
CA TYR A 152 24.35 18.32 -15.03
C TYR A 152 25.36 17.20 -15.29
N VAL A 153 26.43 17.19 -14.51
CA VAL A 153 27.46 16.16 -14.49
C VAL A 153 27.30 15.36 -13.20
N VAL A 154 26.93 14.09 -13.32
CA VAL A 154 26.60 13.21 -12.19
C VAL A 154 27.80 12.35 -11.81
N SER A 155 28.18 12.39 -10.52
CA SER A 155 29.19 11.50 -9.95
C SER A 155 28.67 10.83 -8.67
N GLY A 156 28.81 9.52 -8.55
CA GLY A 156 28.35 8.75 -7.38
C GLY A 156 28.07 7.28 -7.68
N GLN A 157 27.34 6.63 -6.77
CA GLN A 157 26.96 5.22 -6.90
C GLN A 157 25.55 5.01 -6.32
N LYS A 158 24.72 4.26 -7.04
CA LYS A 158 23.45 3.70 -6.55
C LYS A 158 23.56 2.18 -6.42
N ILE A 159 22.75 1.56 -5.55
CA ILE A 159 22.77 0.13 -5.27
C ILE A 159 21.35 -0.41 -5.07
N TRP A 160 21.16 -1.71 -5.31
CA TRP A 160 19.86 -2.40 -5.29
C TRP A 160 18.85 -1.88 -6.33
N ILE A 161 19.33 -1.34 -7.45
CA ILE A 161 18.47 -0.73 -8.47
C ILE A 161 17.88 -1.83 -9.36
N THR A 162 16.63 -2.19 -9.06
CA THR A 162 15.79 -3.16 -9.80
C THR A 162 15.61 -2.73 -11.26
N CYS A 163 15.57 -3.70 -12.18
CA CYS A 163 15.34 -3.49 -13.62
C CYS A 163 16.36 -2.62 -14.37
N ALA A 164 17.46 -2.15 -13.77
CA ALA A 164 18.38 -1.22 -14.45
C ALA A 164 19.05 -1.82 -15.71
N GLN A 165 19.13 -3.14 -15.86
CA GLN A 165 19.62 -3.77 -17.09
C GLN A 165 18.64 -3.69 -18.27
N VAL A 166 17.36 -3.45 -18.00
CA VAL A 166 16.27 -3.41 -19.00
C VAL A 166 15.53 -2.07 -19.02
N ALA A 167 15.80 -1.18 -18.08
CA ALA A 167 15.28 0.19 -18.04
C ALA A 167 15.94 1.09 -19.08
N SER A 168 15.13 1.92 -19.73
CA SER A 168 15.58 3.01 -20.62
C SER A 168 15.69 4.33 -19.86
N LYS A 169 14.83 4.53 -18.85
CA LYS A 169 14.81 5.72 -17.99
C LYS A 169 15.12 5.36 -16.53
N MET A 170 15.87 6.21 -15.85
CA MET A 170 16.01 6.18 -14.38
C MET A 170 15.42 7.45 -13.77
N MET A 171 14.63 7.27 -12.73
CA MET A 171 14.18 8.32 -11.83
C MET A 171 15.24 8.49 -10.74
N LEU A 172 16.25 9.32 -11.00
CA LEU A 172 17.46 9.46 -10.19
C LEU A 172 17.29 10.55 -9.12
N LEU A 173 17.53 10.23 -7.85
CA LEU A 173 17.65 11.20 -6.76
C LEU A 173 19.13 11.49 -6.49
N ALA A 174 19.55 12.72 -6.75
CA ALA A 174 20.92 13.19 -6.58
C ALA A 174 20.98 14.53 -5.81
N ARG A 175 22.14 14.85 -5.28
CA ARG A 175 22.42 16.09 -4.56
C ARG A 175 22.87 17.19 -5.53
N THR A 176 22.24 18.35 -5.47
CA THR A 176 22.58 19.56 -6.25
C THR A 176 23.19 20.66 -5.39
N THR A 177 23.02 20.59 -4.05
CA THR A 177 23.70 21.47 -3.09
C THR A 177 24.30 20.63 -1.94
N PRO A 178 25.59 20.81 -1.59
CA PRO A 178 26.25 20.09 -0.49
C PRO A 178 25.43 20.10 0.80
N VAL A 179 25.46 19.01 1.58
CA VAL A 179 24.62 18.92 2.79
C VAL A 179 25.08 19.92 3.87
N GLU A 180 26.36 20.25 3.83
CA GLU A 180 27.06 21.26 4.63
C GLU A 180 26.54 22.70 4.35
N GLU A 181 25.97 22.93 3.16
CA GLU A 181 25.38 24.22 2.73
C GLU A 181 23.86 24.28 2.97
N THR A 182 23.23 23.18 3.42
CA THR A 182 21.79 23.10 3.68
C THR A 182 21.42 23.39 5.13
N LYS A 183 20.23 23.95 5.38
CA LYS A 183 19.72 24.14 6.75
C LYS A 183 19.12 22.85 7.32
N LYS A 184 18.68 21.95 6.45
CA LYS A 184 18.15 20.62 6.78
C LYS A 184 18.63 19.60 5.75
N PRO A 185 19.02 18.36 6.13
CA PRO A 185 19.46 17.33 5.18
C PRO A 185 18.44 16.94 4.09
N SER A 186 17.16 17.29 4.26
CA SER A 186 16.11 17.11 3.24
C SER A 186 16.07 18.21 2.16
N GLU A 187 16.88 19.25 2.30
CA GLU A 187 17.15 20.26 1.27
C GLU A 187 18.38 19.83 0.42
N GLY A 188 18.65 20.54 -0.67
CA GLY A 188 19.83 20.29 -1.52
C GLY A 188 19.74 19.05 -2.43
N LEU A 189 18.59 18.35 -2.43
CA LEU A 189 18.34 17.15 -3.23
C LEU A 189 17.43 17.48 -4.43
N SER A 190 17.70 16.90 -5.59
CA SER A 190 16.94 17.06 -6.84
C SER A 190 16.61 15.69 -7.46
N LEU A 191 15.46 15.60 -8.13
CA LEU A 191 14.99 14.39 -8.80
C LEU A 191 15.04 14.60 -10.33
N PHE A 192 15.58 13.64 -11.06
CA PHE A 192 15.77 13.71 -12.51
C PHE A 192 15.16 12.50 -13.21
N CYS A 193 14.57 12.69 -14.40
CA CYS A 193 14.19 11.62 -15.33
C CYS A 193 15.28 11.48 -16.39
N ILE A 194 16.31 10.68 -16.10
CA ILE A 194 17.49 10.53 -16.95
C ILE A 194 17.34 9.34 -17.90
N ASP A 195 18.01 9.38 -19.03
CA ASP A 195 18.25 8.18 -19.85
C ASP A 195 19.36 7.32 -19.24
N LEU A 196 19.26 6.01 -19.44
CA LEU A 196 20.32 5.04 -19.16
C LEU A 196 20.99 4.61 -20.47
N ASP A 197 21.73 5.53 -21.09
CA ASP A 197 22.51 5.19 -22.28
C ASP A 197 23.77 4.42 -21.86
N LYS A 198 23.72 3.10 -22.02
CA LYS A 198 24.86 2.20 -21.73
C LYS A 198 26.02 2.32 -22.73
N ALA A 199 25.88 3.10 -23.81
CA ALA A 199 26.96 3.44 -24.73
C ALA A 199 27.62 4.79 -24.39
N ALA A 200 26.99 5.62 -23.55
CA ALA A 200 27.56 6.89 -23.11
C ALA A 200 28.64 6.66 -22.03
N PRO A 201 29.72 7.47 -22.04
CA PRO A 201 30.80 7.35 -21.05
C PRO A 201 30.31 7.76 -19.65
N GLY A 202 30.92 7.17 -18.62
CA GLY A 202 30.66 7.50 -17.22
C GLY A 202 29.49 6.74 -16.57
N LEU A 203 28.87 5.77 -17.26
CA LEU A 203 27.81 4.92 -16.71
C LEU A 203 28.20 3.43 -16.72
N GLU A 204 28.18 2.77 -15.56
CA GLU A 204 28.45 1.33 -15.44
C GLU A 204 27.37 0.63 -14.57
N LEU A 205 26.88 -0.54 -15.00
CA LEU A 205 25.83 -1.29 -14.29
C LEU A 205 26.30 -2.72 -13.98
N LYS A 206 26.37 -3.09 -12.70
CA LYS A 206 26.77 -4.45 -12.25
C LYS A 206 25.58 -5.20 -11.62
N LYS A 207 25.21 -6.36 -12.16
CA LYS A 207 24.11 -7.21 -11.65
C LYS A 207 24.49 -7.85 -10.31
N ILE A 208 23.62 -7.71 -9.31
CA ILE A 208 23.73 -8.33 -7.99
C ILE A 208 22.92 -9.63 -7.97
N LYS A 209 23.52 -10.75 -7.52
CA LYS A 209 22.80 -12.01 -7.30
C LYS A 209 21.89 -11.95 -6.06
N LYS A 210 20.70 -12.54 -6.13
CA LYS A 210 19.65 -12.43 -5.10
C LYS A 210 19.14 -13.77 -4.56
N MET A 211 18.56 -13.70 -3.35
CA MET A 211 17.87 -14.81 -2.69
C MET A 211 16.60 -15.23 -3.46
N GLY A 212 15.66 -14.31 -3.69
CA GLY A 212 14.46 -14.49 -4.50
C GLY A 212 14.29 -13.36 -5.52
N GLY A 213 13.26 -13.44 -6.37
CA GLY A 213 13.03 -12.47 -7.45
C GLY A 213 14.19 -12.47 -8.44
N ARG A 214 14.75 -13.64 -8.74
CA ARG A 214 16.00 -13.76 -9.54
C ARG A 214 15.80 -13.47 -11.02
N ALA A 215 14.59 -13.68 -11.52
CA ALA A 215 14.18 -13.36 -12.89
C ALA A 215 14.46 -11.88 -13.23
N VAL A 216 14.09 -10.97 -12.32
CA VAL A 216 14.33 -9.53 -12.49
C VAL A 216 15.71 -9.18 -11.95
N ASP A 217 16.47 -8.34 -12.66
CA ASP A 217 17.78 -7.88 -12.21
C ASP A 217 17.69 -6.84 -11.07
N ALA A 218 18.75 -6.75 -10.26
CA ALA A 218 18.99 -5.64 -9.34
C ALA A 218 20.48 -5.30 -9.40
N ASN A 219 20.85 -4.01 -9.29
CA ASN A 219 22.18 -3.58 -9.72
C ASN A 219 22.85 -2.60 -8.76
N GLU A 220 24.17 -2.60 -8.78
CA GLU A 220 24.96 -1.39 -8.57
C GLU A 220 24.98 -0.57 -9.87
N VAL A 221 24.83 0.74 -9.77
CA VAL A 221 24.95 1.68 -10.89
C VAL A 221 25.95 2.75 -10.50
N PHE A 222 27.06 2.83 -11.23
CA PHE A 222 28.13 3.78 -11.00
C PHE A 222 28.01 4.93 -11.99
N PHE A 223 28.17 6.15 -11.48
CA PHE A 223 28.20 7.38 -12.26
C PHE A 223 29.58 8.03 -12.06
N ASP A 224 30.38 8.11 -13.12
CA ASP A 224 31.64 8.86 -13.15
C ASP A 224 31.54 9.99 -14.17
N ASN A 225 31.13 11.17 -13.67
CA ASN A 225 30.94 12.38 -14.47
C ASN A 225 29.98 12.18 -15.66
N TYR A 226 28.96 11.34 -15.47
CA TYR A 226 27.92 11.07 -16.46
C TYR A 226 27.11 12.34 -16.75
N GLU A 227 27.10 12.78 -18.02
CA GLU A 227 26.38 13.98 -18.44
C GLU A 227 24.89 13.70 -18.66
N ILE A 228 24.03 14.51 -18.05
CA ILE A 228 22.57 14.50 -18.27
C ILE A 228 22.09 15.90 -18.71
N PRO A 229 21.15 16.02 -19.65
CA PRO A 229 20.55 17.31 -20.02
C PRO A 229 19.84 17.99 -18.83
N ALA A 230 19.88 19.31 -18.73
CA ALA A 230 19.27 20.04 -17.62
C ALA A 230 17.73 19.97 -17.61
N ASP A 231 17.09 19.70 -18.75
CA ASP A 231 15.64 19.47 -18.87
C ASP A 231 15.21 18.07 -18.41
N THR A 232 16.13 17.22 -17.91
CA THR A 232 15.78 16.00 -17.16
C THR A 232 15.29 16.28 -15.73
N LEU A 233 15.52 17.48 -15.18
CA LEU A 233 15.10 17.86 -13.84
C LEU A 233 13.57 17.86 -13.69
N ILE A 234 13.06 17.13 -12.70
CA ILE A 234 11.61 17.06 -12.39
C ILE A 234 11.28 18.14 -11.34
N GLY A 235 10.43 19.09 -11.71
CA GLY A 235 10.02 20.20 -10.84
C GLY A 235 11.15 21.18 -10.56
N GLU A 236 11.27 21.59 -9.29
CA GLU A 236 12.27 22.57 -8.84
C GLU A 236 13.56 21.92 -8.32
N GLU A 237 14.69 22.55 -8.66
CA GLU A 237 16.00 22.24 -8.09
C GLU A 237 15.98 22.37 -6.56
N ASN A 238 16.67 21.47 -5.86
CA ASN A 238 16.71 21.34 -4.41
C ASN A 238 15.35 20.99 -3.73
N LYS A 239 14.30 20.59 -4.47
CA LYS A 239 13.01 20.09 -3.93
C LYS A 239 12.77 18.59 -4.10
N GLY A 240 13.75 17.86 -4.64
CA GLY A 240 13.67 16.43 -5.00
C GLY A 240 13.14 15.53 -3.89
N PHE A 241 13.51 15.76 -2.62
CA PHE A 241 12.99 14.95 -1.50
C PHE A 241 11.48 15.12 -1.26
N LYS A 242 10.92 16.33 -1.45
CA LYS A 242 9.47 16.55 -1.37
C LYS A 242 8.74 15.90 -2.55
N ILE A 243 9.36 15.94 -3.73
CA ILE A 243 8.82 15.41 -4.99
C ILE A 243 8.81 13.88 -4.98
N ILE A 244 9.91 13.23 -4.57
CA ILE A 244 10.07 11.76 -4.60
C ILE A 244 9.15 11.04 -3.61
N MET A 245 8.74 11.70 -2.51
CA MET A 245 7.82 11.12 -1.52
C MET A 245 6.46 10.71 -2.11
N HIS A 246 6.03 11.29 -3.23
CA HIS A 246 4.86 10.79 -3.97
C HIS A 246 5.10 9.38 -4.55
N GLY A 247 6.28 9.13 -5.13
CA GLY A 247 6.68 7.80 -5.58
C GLY A 247 6.83 6.82 -4.41
N MET A 248 7.52 7.22 -3.33
CA MET A 248 7.77 6.33 -2.18
C MET A 248 6.52 5.97 -1.38
N ASN A 249 5.51 6.86 -1.30
CA ASN A 249 4.23 6.52 -0.67
C ASN A 249 3.38 5.60 -1.57
N ALA A 250 3.40 5.79 -2.89
CA ALA A 250 2.78 4.86 -3.83
C ALA A 250 3.44 3.46 -3.74
N GLU A 251 4.78 3.41 -3.81
CA GLU A 251 5.61 2.20 -3.67
C GLU A 251 5.22 1.37 -2.44
N ARG A 252 5.08 2.01 -1.26
CA ARG A 252 4.64 1.35 -0.03
C ARG A 252 3.24 0.72 -0.14
N CYS A 253 2.29 1.39 -0.79
CA CYS A 253 0.95 0.84 -1.03
C CYS A 253 0.96 -0.31 -2.04
N LEU A 254 1.77 -0.22 -3.10
CA LEU A 254 1.91 -1.30 -4.09
C LEU A 254 2.58 -2.53 -3.47
N LEU A 255 3.72 -2.37 -2.77
CA LEU A 255 4.43 -3.47 -2.10
C LEU A 255 3.62 -4.12 -0.97
N ALA A 256 2.66 -3.42 -0.37
CA ALA A 256 1.70 -4.02 0.56
C ALA A 256 0.72 -4.96 -0.18
N GLY A 257 0.20 -4.56 -1.34
CA GLY A 257 -0.61 -5.43 -2.20
C GLY A 257 0.17 -6.63 -2.73
N GLU A 258 1.40 -6.39 -3.19
CA GLU A 258 2.34 -7.45 -3.62
C GLU A 258 2.53 -8.49 -2.51
N ALA A 259 2.82 -8.05 -1.28
CA ALA A 259 3.00 -8.92 -0.13
C ALA A 259 1.72 -9.71 0.22
N LEU A 260 0.55 -9.07 0.18
CA LEU A 260 -0.73 -9.78 0.37
C LEU A 260 -0.88 -10.93 -0.63
N GLY A 261 -0.70 -10.67 -1.93
CA GLY A 261 -0.92 -11.67 -2.97
C GLY A 261 0.00 -12.89 -2.83
N ILE A 262 1.29 -12.71 -2.55
CA ILE A 262 2.19 -13.84 -2.31
C ILE A 262 1.85 -14.62 -1.02
N GLY A 263 1.34 -13.91 0.00
CA GLY A 263 0.80 -14.53 1.22
C GLY A 263 -0.45 -15.38 0.96
N TYR A 264 -1.36 -14.89 0.12
CA TYR A 264 -2.54 -15.65 -0.31
C TYR A 264 -2.15 -16.86 -1.18
N ALA A 265 -1.22 -16.71 -2.13
CA ALA A 265 -0.72 -17.82 -2.95
C ALA A 265 -0.05 -18.92 -2.11
N ALA A 266 0.73 -18.53 -1.09
CA ALA A 266 1.33 -19.46 -0.14
C ALA A 266 0.27 -20.20 0.69
N LEU A 267 -0.70 -19.46 1.24
CA LEU A 267 -1.81 -20.01 2.00
C LEU A 267 -2.69 -20.96 1.18
N GLU A 268 -2.92 -20.64 -0.10
CA GLU A 268 -3.70 -21.46 -1.02
C GLU A 268 -3.00 -22.79 -1.34
N LYS A 269 -1.72 -22.76 -1.73
CA LYS A 269 -0.93 -23.98 -1.95
C LYS A 269 -0.86 -24.84 -0.69
N ALA A 270 -0.66 -24.22 0.48
CA ALA A 270 -0.68 -24.92 1.77
C ALA A 270 -2.05 -25.54 2.08
N SER A 271 -3.16 -24.83 1.83
CA SER A 271 -4.52 -25.32 2.04
C SER A 271 -4.87 -26.47 1.10
N LYS A 272 -4.44 -26.41 -0.16
CA LYS A 272 -4.59 -27.49 -1.15
C LYS A 272 -3.83 -28.74 -0.70
N TYR A 273 -2.51 -28.63 -0.46
CA TYR A 273 -1.69 -29.75 -0.01
C TYR A 273 -2.20 -30.35 1.31
N ALA A 274 -2.70 -29.54 2.23
CA ALA A 274 -3.28 -30.03 3.49
C ALA A 274 -4.58 -30.86 3.33
N LYS A 275 -5.35 -30.63 2.25
CA LYS A 275 -6.55 -31.43 1.90
C LYS A 275 -6.19 -32.73 1.18
N GLU A 276 -5.12 -32.71 0.39
CA GLU A 276 -4.71 -33.82 -0.49
C GLU A 276 -3.75 -34.81 0.21
N ARG A 277 -2.82 -34.32 1.04
CA ARG A 277 -1.80 -35.14 1.69
C ARG A 277 -2.38 -35.94 2.85
N ASN A 278 -2.40 -37.26 2.70
CA ASN A 278 -2.77 -38.19 3.77
C ASN A 278 -1.56 -38.63 4.62
N VAL A 279 -1.70 -38.57 5.94
CA VAL A 279 -0.78 -39.15 6.94
C VAL A 279 -1.61 -39.63 8.13
N PHE A 280 -1.24 -40.75 8.78
CA PHE A 280 -2.05 -41.39 9.84
C PHE A 280 -3.50 -41.67 9.41
N GLY A 281 -3.69 -42.14 8.16
CA GLY A 281 -4.98 -42.55 7.62
C GLY A 281 -5.97 -41.41 7.28
N ARG A 282 -5.57 -40.13 7.34
CA ARG A 282 -6.45 -38.99 7.02
C ARG A 282 -5.70 -37.79 6.43
N PRO A 283 -6.40 -36.83 5.79
CA PRO A 283 -5.79 -35.58 5.33
C PRO A 283 -5.17 -34.79 6.48
N ILE A 284 -3.95 -34.29 6.30
CA ILE A 284 -3.23 -33.58 7.37
C ILE A 284 -3.93 -32.30 7.84
N GLY A 285 -4.76 -31.68 6.99
CA GLY A 285 -5.62 -30.55 7.34
C GLY A 285 -6.68 -30.86 8.41
N LYS A 286 -6.96 -32.14 8.71
CA LYS A 286 -7.79 -32.53 9.88
C LYS A 286 -7.01 -32.50 11.22
N ASN A 287 -5.71 -32.20 11.20
CA ASN A 287 -4.90 -32.06 12.41
C ASN A 287 -4.86 -30.58 12.84
N GLN A 288 -5.20 -30.29 14.09
CA GLN A 288 -5.26 -28.91 14.61
C GLN A 288 -3.92 -28.16 14.51
N GLY A 289 -2.79 -28.86 14.65
CA GLY A 289 -1.45 -28.30 14.44
C GLY A 289 -1.13 -27.89 12.99
N ILE A 290 -1.99 -28.21 12.02
CA ILE A 290 -1.96 -27.72 10.64
C ILE A 290 -3.07 -26.68 10.42
N ALA A 291 -4.29 -26.99 10.89
CA ALA A 291 -5.47 -26.14 10.69
C ALA A 291 -5.37 -24.77 11.39
N HIS A 292 -4.98 -24.74 12.68
CA HIS A 292 -4.95 -23.48 13.45
C HIS A 292 -3.88 -22.50 12.93
N PRO A 293 -2.64 -22.91 12.57
CA PRO A 293 -1.67 -22.02 11.94
C PRO A 293 -2.15 -21.43 10.59
N LEU A 294 -2.83 -22.22 9.76
CA LEU A 294 -3.37 -21.72 8.49
C LEU A 294 -4.53 -20.73 8.70
N ALA A 295 -5.41 -20.99 9.67
CA ALA A 295 -6.48 -20.07 10.06
C ALA A 295 -5.95 -18.74 10.61
N ASP A 296 -4.93 -18.77 11.46
CA ASP A 296 -4.25 -17.57 11.95
C ASP A 296 -3.59 -16.78 10.81
N SER A 297 -2.92 -17.44 9.86
CA SER A 297 -2.38 -16.77 8.67
C SER A 297 -3.48 -16.13 7.81
N PHE A 298 -4.64 -16.77 7.65
CA PHE A 298 -5.77 -16.19 6.95
C PHE A 298 -6.28 -14.91 7.63
N MET A 299 -6.52 -14.94 8.94
CA MET A 299 -7.02 -13.78 9.70
C MET A 299 -6.04 -12.60 9.65
N ASN A 300 -4.74 -12.85 9.77
CA ASN A 300 -3.72 -11.80 9.67
C ASN A 300 -3.62 -11.20 8.25
N LEU A 301 -3.78 -12.01 7.20
CA LEU A 301 -3.83 -11.51 5.81
C LEU A 301 -5.08 -10.66 5.55
N GLU A 302 -6.27 -11.09 5.99
CA GLU A 302 -7.50 -10.30 5.82
C GLU A 302 -7.44 -8.98 6.64
N ALA A 303 -6.80 -8.96 7.81
CA ALA A 303 -6.55 -7.73 8.55
C ALA A 303 -5.58 -6.78 7.81
N ALA A 304 -4.49 -7.31 7.26
CA ALA A 304 -3.55 -6.54 6.44
C ALA A 304 -4.16 -6.05 5.11
N LYS A 305 -5.13 -6.80 4.54
CA LYS A 305 -5.93 -6.40 3.37
C LYS A 305 -6.67 -5.09 3.64
N LEU A 306 -7.37 -5.00 4.78
CA LEU A 306 -8.10 -3.78 5.16
C LEU A 306 -7.15 -2.57 5.31
N ALA A 307 -6.01 -2.74 5.98
CA ALA A 307 -5.01 -1.68 6.12
C ALA A 307 -4.42 -1.22 4.77
N THR A 308 -4.14 -2.17 3.87
CA THR A 308 -3.55 -1.92 2.55
C THR A 308 -4.46 -1.10 1.65
N TYR A 309 -5.72 -1.53 1.49
CA TYR A 309 -6.66 -0.79 0.64
C TYR A 309 -7.19 0.47 1.32
N HIS A 310 -7.13 0.59 2.66
CA HIS A 310 -7.27 1.89 3.32
C HIS A 310 -6.16 2.85 2.88
N ALA A 311 -4.88 2.45 2.98
CA ALA A 311 -3.75 3.29 2.62
C ALA A 311 -3.74 3.71 1.14
N ALA A 312 -4.02 2.80 0.22
CA ALA A 312 -4.07 3.09 -1.22
C ALA A 312 -5.20 4.10 -1.55
N ARG A 313 -6.42 3.88 -1.05
CA ARG A 313 -7.54 4.83 -1.24
C ARG A 313 -7.30 6.17 -0.54
N MET A 314 -6.56 6.20 0.58
CA MET A 314 -6.16 7.43 1.26
C MET A 314 -5.13 8.24 0.45
N TYR A 315 -4.17 7.56 -0.20
CA TYR A 315 -3.23 8.17 -1.14
C TYR A 315 -3.98 8.86 -2.28
N ASP A 316 -4.88 8.15 -2.96
CA ASP A 316 -5.60 8.69 -4.13
C ASP A 316 -6.53 9.84 -3.77
N ARG A 317 -7.21 9.77 -2.61
CA ARG A 317 -8.04 10.87 -2.09
C ARG A 317 -7.20 12.09 -1.74
N SER A 318 -5.96 11.95 -1.25
CA SER A 318 -5.07 13.09 -0.91
C SER A 318 -4.68 13.98 -2.09
N ALA A 319 -4.97 13.57 -3.34
CA ALA A 319 -4.83 14.41 -4.52
C ALA A 319 -6.04 15.34 -4.78
N LYS A 320 -7.17 15.10 -4.10
CA LYS A 320 -8.46 15.80 -4.30
C LYS A 320 -9.03 16.40 -3.00
N ASP A 321 -8.67 15.83 -1.85
CA ASP A 321 -9.11 16.21 -0.52
C ASP A 321 -7.92 16.75 0.30
N SER A 322 -7.96 18.05 0.59
CA SER A 322 -6.91 18.75 1.34
C SER A 322 -6.91 18.50 2.85
N SER A 323 -7.93 17.82 3.40
CA SER A 323 -7.92 17.39 4.81
C SER A 323 -6.95 16.22 5.03
N ILE A 324 -6.69 15.42 3.99
CA ILE A 324 -5.83 14.24 4.05
C ILE A 324 -4.36 14.67 3.95
N THR A 325 -3.74 14.88 5.11
CA THR A 325 -2.32 15.28 5.19
C THR A 325 -1.39 14.19 4.64
N GLN A 326 -0.28 14.60 4.03
CA GLN A 326 0.74 13.66 3.55
C GLN A 326 1.44 12.89 4.70
N ALA A 327 1.37 13.41 5.94
CA ALA A 327 1.80 12.68 7.14
C ALA A 327 0.85 11.49 7.41
N ALA A 328 -0.46 11.69 7.37
CA ALA A 328 -1.45 10.63 7.56
C ALA A 328 -1.38 9.56 6.45
N VAL A 329 -1.20 9.97 5.18
CA VAL A 329 -0.91 9.03 4.07
C VAL A 329 0.38 8.24 4.34
N GLY A 330 1.43 8.91 4.82
CA GLY A 330 2.69 8.26 5.19
C GLY A 330 2.55 7.23 6.31
N ILE A 331 1.76 7.53 7.35
CA ILE A 331 1.46 6.58 8.44
C ILE A 331 0.69 5.38 7.89
N ALA A 332 -0.39 5.61 7.12
CA ALA A 332 -1.21 4.55 6.56
C ALA A 332 -0.40 3.62 5.64
N ALA A 333 0.41 4.18 4.73
CA ALA A 333 1.22 3.42 3.77
C ALA A 333 2.33 2.60 4.44
N ASN A 334 3.02 3.14 5.45
CA ASN A 334 4.03 2.39 6.20
C ASN A 334 3.39 1.26 7.05
N SER A 335 2.28 1.54 7.74
CA SER A 335 1.54 0.54 8.54
C SER A 335 0.97 -0.59 7.67
N ALA A 336 0.39 -0.27 6.52
CA ALA A 336 -0.09 -1.25 5.54
C ALA A 336 1.04 -2.21 5.11
N LYS A 337 2.16 -1.65 4.67
CA LYS A 337 3.34 -2.39 4.21
C LYS A 337 3.93 -3.28 5.31
N TYR A 338 4.01 -2.79 6.55
CA TYR A 338 4.43 -3.59 7.71
C TYR A 338 3.50 -4.80 7.93
N LEU A 339 2.19 -4.55 8.03
CA LEU A 339 1.20 -5.58 8.36
C LEU A 339 1.14 -6.65 7.27
N ALA A 340 1.13 -6.24 5.99
CA ALA A 340 1.12 -7.15 4.86
C ALA A 340 2.41 -8.01 4.81
N ALA A 341 3.57 -7.40 5.00
CA ALA A 341 4.85 -8.12 4.95
C ALA A 341 5.01 -9.15 6.08
N GLU A 342 4.68 -8.81 7.32
CA GLU A 342 4.78 -9.78 8.44
C GLU A 342 3.71 -10.90 8.33
N ALA A 343 2.48 -10.57 7.93
CA ALA A 343 1.40 -11.56 7.75
C ALA A 343 1.71 -12.55 6.62
N ALA A 344 2.15 -12.05 5.47
CA ALA A 344 2.53 -12.86 4.33
C ALA A 344 3.81 -13.67 4.57
N PHE A 345 4.79 -13.12 5.30
CA PHE A 345 5.96 -13.89 5.74
C PHE A 345 5.53 -15.10 6.57
N LYS A 346 4.61 -14.91 7.52
CA LYS A 346 4.10 -16.01 8.36
C LYS A 346 3.30 -17.03 7.54
N ALA A 347 2.56 -16.59 6.52
CA ALA A 347 1.88 -17.49 5.58
C ALA A 347 2.87 -18.32 4.74
N CYS A 348 3.97 -17.72 4.24
CA CYS A 348 5.01 -18.43 3.48
C CYS A 348 5.77 -19.46 4.35
N GLU A 349 6.16 -19.06 5.57
CA GLU A 349 6.80 -19.96 6.54
C GLU A 349 5.91 -21.17 6.85
N ARG A 350 4.63 -20.93 7.13
CA ARG A 350 3.64 -22.01 7.37
C ARG A 350 3.40 -22.85 6.12
N ALA A 351 3.43 -22.27 4.92
CA ALA A 351 3.28 -23.03 3.70
C ALA A 351 4.39 -24.07 3.51
N ILE A 352 5.65 -23.72 3.78
CA ILE A 352 6.77 -24.68 3.82
C ILE A 352 6.50 -25.76 4.88
N LEU A 353 6.20 -25.36 6.12
CA LEU A 353 6.03 -26.30 7.24
C LEU A 353 4.86 -27.29 7.02
N VAL A 354 3.79 -26.88 6.35
CA VAL A 354 2.64 -27.74 5.99
C VAL A 354 2.98 -28.73 4.88
N HIS A 355 3.88 -28.38 3.96
CA HIS A 355 4.41 -29.32 2.96
C HIS A 355 5.47 -30.27 3.55
N GLY A 356 6.09 -29.91 4.68
CA GLY A 356 7.17 -30.68 5.31
C GLY A 356 8.42 -30.70 4.43
N GLY A 357 9.03 -31.87 4.23
CA GLY A 357 10.19 -32.00 3.33
C GLY A 357 9.92 -31.55 1.89
N MET A 358 8.67 -31.69 1.40
CA MET A 358 8.27 -31.19 0.08
C MET A 358 8.25 -29.65 0.02
N GLY A 359 8.12 -28.97 1.16
CA GLY A 359 8.18 -27.50 1.24
C GLY A 359 9.58 -26.94 0.99
N TYR A 360 10.60 -27.80 0.93
CA TYR A 360 11.97 -27.45 0.58
C TYR A 360 12.32 -27.79 -0.89
N ALA A 361 11.41 -28.45 -1.62
CA ALA A 361 11.60 -28.80 -3.03
C ALA A 361 11.05 -27.69 -3.94
N VAL A 362 11.85 -27.31 -4.95
CA VAL A 362 11.57 -26.16 -5.85
C VAL A 362 10.24 -26.33 -6.61
N GLU A 363 9.90 -27.57 -6.97
CA GLU A 363 8.66 -27.92 -7.70
C GLU A 363 7.37 -27.42 -6.99
N TYR A 364 7.35 -27.35 -5.65
CA TYR A 364 6.18 -26.89 -4.89
C TYR A 364 6.05 -25.36 -4.81
N ASN A 365 7.03 -24.59 -5.30
CA ASN A 365 7.09 -23.11 -5.33
C ASN A 365 7.03 -22.39 -3.98
N VAL A 366 6.56 -23.01 -2.88
CA VAL A 366 6.46 -22.38 -1.55
C VAL A 366 7.83 -21.92 -1.01
N GLU A 367 8.92 -22.57 -1.45
CA GLU A 367 10.28 -22.11 -1.18
C GLU A 367 10.61 -20.79 -1.90
N ARG A 368 10.22 -20.62 -3.18
CA ARG A 368 10.34 -19.36 -3.94
C ARG A 368 9.61 -18.24 -3.22
N TYR A 369 8.38 -18.50 -2.78
CA TYR A 369 7.57 -17.51 -2.06
C TYR A 369 8.24 -17.07 -0.75
N MET A 370 8.80 -18.02 0.02
CA MET A 370 9.55 -17.71 1.24
C MET A 370 10.85 -16.94 0.98
N ARG A 371 11.56 -17.22 -0.12
CA ARG A 371 12.72 -16.43 -0.56
C ARG A 371 12.36 -15.01 -0.96
N GLU A 372 11.19 -14.83 -1.57
CA GLU A 372 10.75 -13.56 -2.14
C GLU A 372 10.11 -12.61 -1.12
N ILE A 373 9.33 -13.12 -0.16
CA ILE A 373 8.65 -12.29 0.84
C ILE A 373 9.61 -11.58 1.82
N PHE A 374 10.91 -11.87 1.79
CA PHE A 374 11.91 -11.01 2.44
C PHE A 374 11.97 -9.60 1.85
N VAL A 375 11.68 -9.41 0.55
CA VAL A 375 11.80 -8.09 -0.10
C VAL A 375 10.83 -7.07 0.51
N PRO A 376 9.50 -7.34 0.66
CA PRO A 376 8.59 -6.46 1.39
C PRO A 376 8.90 -6.25 2.88
N ARG A 377 9.79 -7.02 3.51
CA ARG A 377 10.25 -6.77 4.89
C ARG A 377 11.42 -5.77 4.94
N ILE A 378 12.26 -5.76 3.90
CA ILE A 378 13.50 -4.99 3.82
C ILE A 378 13.31 -3.65 3.11
N ALA A 379 12.67 -3.65 1.93
CA ALA A 379 12.56 -2.49 1.03
C ALA A 379 11.13 -1.90 1.00
N PRO A 380 10.93 -0.62 0.62
CA PRO A 380 11.94 0.41 0.44
C PRO A 380 12.45 0.99 1.78
N VAL A 381 11.76 0.66 2.87
CA VAL A 381 12.11 1.01 4.25
C VAL A 381 11.99 -0.26 5.10
N SER A 382 12.97 -0.52 5.97
CA SER A 382 12.97 -1.71 6.82
C SER A 382 11.83 -1.69 7.83
N ARG A 383 11.42 -2.88 8.26
CA ARG A 383 10.43 -3.09 9.33
C ARG A 383 10.71 -2.23 10.57
N GLU A 384 11.97 -2.14 11.00
CA GLU A 384 12.40 -1.40 12.18
C GLU A 384 12.30 0.13 11.97
N MET A 385 12.62 0.64 10.78
CA MET A 385 12.45 2.07 10.48
C MET A 385 10.99 2.47 10.31
N ILE A 386 10.12 1.54 9.88
CA ILE A 386 8.67 1.74 9.89
C ILE A 386 8.17 1.88 11.34
N LEU A 387 8.61 1.01 12.25
CA LEU A 387 8.26 1.11 13.68
C LEU A 387 8.74 2.43 14.29
N ASN A 388 9.99 2.86 14.02
CA ASN A 388 10.50 4.15 14.48
C ASN A 388 9.71 5.34 13.92
N PHE A 389 9.36 5.31 12.64
CA PHE A 389 8.53 6.36 12.02
C PHE A 389 7.15 6.43 12.66
N VAL A 390 6.46 5.30 12.81
CA VAL A 390 5.13 5.25 13.45
C VAL A 390 5.20 5.68 14.92
N MET A 391 6.23 5.25 15.68
CA MET A 391 6.44 5.67 17.07
C MET A 391 6.53 7.20 17.18
N SER A 392 7.36 7.85 16.35
CA SER A 392 7.51 9.32 16.32
C SER A 392 6.23 10.08 15.94
N ARG A 393 5.21 9.39 15.41
CA ARG A 393 3.88 9.95 15.11
C ARG A 393 2.83 9.60 16.17
N VAL A 394 3.06 8.58 16.99
CA VAL A 394 2.26 8.29 18.19
C VAL A 394 2.61 9.28 19.31
N GLU A 395 3.86 9.71 19.40
CA GLU A 395 4.31 10.78 20.31
C GLU A 395 3.79 12.18 19.89
N GLU A 396 3.42 12.36 18.62
CA GLU A 396 2.74 13.56 18.12
C GLU A 396 1.21 13.53 18.32
N ILE A 397 0.64 12.45 18.87
CA ILE A 397 -0.78 12.42 19.27
C ILE A 397 -0.91 13.21 20.57
N SER A 398 -1.40 14.44 20.47
CA SER A 398 -1.74 15.29 21.61
C SER A 398 -2.77 14.64 22.54
N ASP A 399 -2.61 14.84 23.86
CA ASP A 399 -3.67 14.54 24.85
C ASP A 399 -4.97 15.32 24.58
N GLU A 400 -4.89 16.40 23.79
CA GLU A 400 -6.03 17.02 23.11
C GLU A 400 -6.63 16.06 22.07
N VAL A 401 -7.52 15.19 22.54
CA VAL A 401 -8.59 14.64 21.70
C VAL A 401 -9.50 15.80 21.31
N ASP A 402 -9.47 16.19 20.04
CA ASP A 402 -10.28 17.28 19.51
C ASP A 402 -11.79 16.95 19.59
N GLU A 403 -12.45 17.39 20.66
CA GLU A 403 -13.91 17.31 20.80
C GLU A 403 -14.67 18.16 19.75
N SER A 404 -13.97 19.04 19.02
CA SER A 404 -14.52 19.80 17.90
C SER A 404 -14.40 19.10 16.54
N ALA A 405 -13.86 17.87 16.51
CA ALA A 405 -13.84 16.96 15.36
C ALA A 405 -15.26 16.51 14.95
N LYS A 406 -16.03 17.46 14.41
CA LYS A 406 -17.33 17.23 13.80
C LYS A 406 -17.21 16.12 12.77
N THR A 407 -18.01 15.08 12.91
CA THR A 407 -18.15 14.01 11.93
C THR A 407 -18.62 14.60 10.60
N SER A 408 -17.68 14.80 9.69
CA SER A 408 -17.93 15.35 8.35
C SER A 408 -19.01 14.54 7.65
N GLU A 409 -19.97 15.23 7.04
CA GLU A 409 -21.21 14.65 6.56
C GLU A 409 -20.98 13.48 5.59
N ALA A 410 -21.70 12.38 5.82
CA ALA A 410 -21.77 11.32 4.83
C ALA A 410 -22.46 11.84 3.56
N PRO A 411 -22.07 11.39 2.35
CA PRO A 411 -22.81 11.73 1.14
C PRO A 411 -24.27 11.27 1.28
N PRO A 412 -25.24 12.00 0.69
CA PRO A 412 -26.66 11.74 0.89
C PRO A 412 -27.01 10.32 0.42
N ALA A 413 -27.44 9.49 1.36
CA ALA A 413 -27.82 8.11 1.09
C ALA A 413 -29.07 8.08 0.22
N GLN A 414 -29.03 7.30 -0.86
CA GLN A 414 -30.26 6.73 -1.41
C GLN A 414 -30.83 5.78 -0.35
N GLY A 415 -32.15 5.82 -0.13
CA GLY A 415 -32.80 5.10 0.96
C GLY A 415 -32.55 3.59 0.90
N PRO A 416 -32.48 2.90 2.06
CA PRO A 416 -32.24 1.46 2.09
C PRO A 416 -33.40 0.71 1.45
N LYS A 417 -33.11 -0.12 0.44
CA LYS A 417 -34.06 -1.12 -0.05
C LYS A 417 -34.32 -2.16 1.04
N SER A 418 -35.56 -2.59 1.16
CA SER A 418 -35.97 -3.60 2.14
C SER A 418 -35.40 -4.98 1.82
N LEU A 419 -35.30 -5.82 2.85
CA LEU A 419 -34.95 -7.24 2.72
C LEU A 419 -35.90 -8.01 1.80
N ARG A 420 -37.13 -7.53 1.62
CA ARG A 420 -38.12 -8.11 0.70
C ARG A 420 -37.85 -7.73 -0.76
N GLU A 421 -37.59 -6.46 -1.05
CA GLU A 421 -37.17 -6.04 -2.41
C GLU A 421 -35.86 -6.70 -2.87
N LEU A 422 -34.97 -7.03 -1.93
CA LEU A 422 -33.74 -7.79 -2.21
C LEU A 422 -34.00 -9.30 -2.45
N TYR A 423 -35.09 -9.85 -1.92
CA TYR A 423 -35.52 -11.22 -2.15
C TYR A 423 -36.31 -11.33 -3.46
N ASP A 424 -37.25 -10.42 -3.71
CA ASP A 424 -38.05 -10.38 -4.93
C ASP A 424 -37.15 -10.18 -6.17
N ALA A 425 -36.13 -9.31 -6.07
CA ALA A 425 -35.10 -9.13 -7.12
C ALA A 425 -34.16 -10.33 -7.31
N ARG A 426 -34.29 -11.41 -6.51
CA ARG A 426 -33.57 -12.67 -6.68
C ARG A 426 -34.37 -13.72 -7.45
N LEU A 427 -35.69 -13.55 -7.57
CA LEU A 427 -36.59 -14.49 -8.25
C LEU A 427 -36.51 -14.41 -9.79
N ASP A 428 -36.10 -13.27 -10.34
CA ASP A 428 -35.99 -13.04 -11.80
C ASP A 428 -34.73 -13.64 -12.47
N ALA A 429 -33.91 -14.41 -11.75
CA ALA A 429 -32.63 -14.96 -12.23
C ALA A 429 -32.76 -16.44 -12.68
N PRO A 430 -32.57 -16.80 -13.97
CA PRO A 430 -32.82 -18.17 -14.46
C PRO A 430 -31.79 -19.22 -14.02
N ASN A 431 -32.28 -20.43 -13.74
CA ASN A 431 -31.56 -21.72 -13.53
C ASN A 431 -30.48 -21.70 -12.42
N ALA A 432 -30.70 -22.20 -11.20
CA ALA A 432 -31.40 -23.40 -10.71
C ALA A 432 -30.72 -24.74 -11.05
N LEU A 433 -30.40 -25.52 -10.01
CA LEU A 433 -29.99 -26.94 -10.10
C LEU A 433 -30.12 -27.64 -8.72
N SER A 434 -31.36 -27.81 -8.24
CA SER A 434 -31.72 -28.65 -7.09
C SER A 434 -33.24 -28.79 -7.04
N ASP A 435 -33.78 -29.97 -7.36
CA ASP A 435 -35.24 -30.21 -7.50
C ASP A 435 -35.98 -30.43 -6.16
N LYS A 436 -35.39 -29.98 -5.04
CA LYS A 436 -36.05 -29.94 -3.72
C LYS A 436 -36.71 -28.59 -3.49
N SER A 437 -37.90 -28.57 -2.89
CA SER A 437 -38.54 -27.31 -2.52
C SER A 437 -37.72 -26.57 -1.45
N PHE A 438 -37.85 -25.24 -1.37
CA PHE A 438 -37.20 -24.45 -0.32
C PHE A 438 -37.56 -24.95 1.09
N GLU A 439 -38.80 -25.42 1.27
CA GLU A 439 -39.32 -25.94 2.54
C GLU A 439 -38.74 -27.32 2.87
N GLU A 440 -38.60 -28.21 1.89
CA GLU A 440 -37.87 -29.49 2.06
C GLU A 440 -36.39 -29.27 2.38
N LEU A 441 -35.75 -28.31 1.71
CA LEU A 441 -34.33 -28.01 1.89
C LEU A 441 -34.07 -27.42 3.29
N MET A 442 -34.94 -26.53 3.76
CA MET A 442 -34.92 -26.04 5.15
C MET A 442 -35.24 -27.15 6.17
N PHE A 443 -36.17 -28.06 5.86
CA PHE A 443 -36.54 -29.19 6.73
C PHE A 443 -35.46 -30.27 6.82
N ASP A 444 -34.65 -30.48 5.77
CA ASP A 444 -33.48 -31.34 5.85
C ASP A 444 -32.30 -30.64 6.54
N MET A 445 -32.14 -29.32 6.38
CA MET A 445 -31.14 -28.56 7.11
C MET A 445 -31.40 -28.57 8.63
N SER A 446 -32.64 -28.43 9.09
CA SER A 446 -32.99 -28.46 10.53
C SER A 446 -32.79 -29.82 11.21
N LYS A 447 -32.54 -30.90 10.44
CA LYS A 447 -32.16 -32.22 10.96
C LYS A 447 -30.65 -32.38 11.18
N MET A 448 -29.82 -31.44 10.71
CA MET A 448 -28.37 -31.49 10.96
C MET A 448 -28.06 -31.05 12.40
N PRO A 449 -27.18 -31.75 13.16
CA PRO A 449 -26.90 -31.42 14.57
C PRO A 449 -26.33 -30.03 14.88
N LEU A 450 -26.01 -29.22 13.87
CA LEU A 450 -25.61 -27.82 14.02
C LEU A 450 -26.77 -26.81 13.83
N PHE A 451 -27.94 -27.31 13.41
CA PHE A 451 -29.17 -26.55 13.13
C PHE A 451 -30.41 -27.23 13.75
N MET A 452 -30.21 -28.14 14.71
CA MET A 452 -31.26 -28.66 15.59
C MET A 452 -31.72 -27.55 16.54
N ASP A 453 -32.68 -26.75 16.08
CA ASP A 453 -33.25 -25.67 16.88
C ASP A 453 -34.16 -26.27 17.98
N SER A 454 -33.88 -25.96 19.25
CA SER A 454 -34.42 -26.71 20.37
C SER A 454 -35.85 -26.29 20.72
N LYS A 455 -36.85 -26.90 20.05
CA LYS A 455 -38.28 -26.61 20.28
C LYS A 455 -39.23 -27.80 20.47
N ASP A 456 -38.72 -29.03 20.51
CA ASP A 456 -39.49 -30.22 20.96
C ASP A 456 -39.55 -30.35 22.51
N VAL A 457 -39.15 -29.31 23.25
CA VAL A 457 -39.36 -29.18 24.70
C VAL A 457 -39.89 -27.78 24.98
N MET A 458 -40.83 -27.67 25.93
CA MET A 458 -41.57 -26.44 26.29
C MET A 458 -42.63 -25.96 25.28
N ALA A 459 -43.26 -26.89 24.56
CA ALA A 459 -44.69 -26.81 24.26
C ALA A 459 -45.55 -27.29 25.46
N ALA A 460 -45.06 -27.07 26.69
CA ALA A 460 -45.68 -27.44 27.95
C ALA A 460 -45.29 -26.40 29.02
N ALA A 461 -46.31 -25.70 29.54
CA ALA A 461 -46.26 -24.65 30.57
C ALA A 461 -45.51 -23.32 30.24
N GLY A 462 -46.28 -22.25 30.01
CA GLY A 462 -46.08 -20.98 30.75
C GLY A 462 -45.39 -19.78 30.07
N GLU A 463 -46.21 -18.93 29.43
CA GLU A 463 -46.20 -17.44 29.55
C GLU A 463 -45.02 -16.57 29.01
N ASP A 464 -45.31 -15.25 28.93
CA ASP A 464 -44.46 -14.06 28.71
C ASP A 464 -43.75 -13.79 27.36
N ASP A 465 -44.60 -13.56 26.36
CA ASP A 465 -44.70 -12.30 25.60
C ASP A 465 -43.51 -11.29 25.73
N ASN A 466 -42.61 -11.26 24.74
CA ASN A 466 -41.54 -10.23 24.64
C ASN A 466 -41.29 -9.69 23.22
N LEU A 467 -41.84 -10.33 22.17
CA LEU A 467 -41.73 -9.85 20.77
C LEU A 467 -42.98 -9.09 20.29
N LEU A 468 -44.11 -9.21 20.99
CA LEU A 468 -45.32 -8.43 20.70
C LEU A 468 -45.18 -6.98 21.21
N ASP A 469 -44.61 -6.81 22.40
CA ASP A 469 -44.33 -5.50 23.01
C ASP A 469 -43.34 -4.64 22.20
N ALA A 470 -42.41 -5.26 21.47
CA ALA A 470 -41.54 -4.54 20.54
C ALA A 470 -42.31 -3.85 19.40
N PHE A 471 -43.50 -4.36 19.03
CA PHE A 471 -44.42 -3.69 18.11
C PHE A 471 -45.37 -2.73 18.83
N ARG A 472 -45.84 -3.04 20.05
CA ARG A 472 -46.64 -2.10 20.86
C ARG A 472 -45.88 -0.79 21.16
N ALA A 473 -44.55 -0.84 21.24
CA ALA A 473 -43.68 0.34 21.41
C ALA A 473 -43.77 1.38 20.26
N LEU A 474 -44.35 1.03 19.10
CA LEU A 474 -44.66 1.95 18.01
C LEU A 474 -46.05 2.60 18.14
N GLN A 475 -46.79 2.32 19.21
CA GLN A 475 -48.11 2.88 19.53
C GLN A 475 -48.09 3.87 20.71
N HIS A 476 -46.91 4.37 21.09
CA HIS A 476 -46.80 5.39 22.13
C HIS A 476 -47.13 6.78 21.56
N GLU A 477 -48.42 7.12 21.60
CA GLU A 477 -48.94 8.49 21.48
C GLU A 477 -48.31 9.40 22.56
N GLY A 478 -48.11 10.68 22.24
CA GLY A 478 -47.49 11.67 23.14
C GLY A 478 -46.21 12.32 22.60
N THR A 479 -45.70 13.28 23.37
CA THR A 479 -44.50 14.05 23.04
C THR A 479 -43.22 13.21 23.16
N LYS A 480 -42.13 13.68 22.55
CA LYS A 480 -40.84 12.97 22.54
C LYS A 480 -40.30 12.79 23.97
N ALA A 481 -40.55 13.75 24.86
CA ALA A 481 -40.18 13.67 26.27
C ALA A 481 -40.97 12.59 27.05
N GLU A 482 -42.26 12.44 26.77
CA GLU A 482 -43.12 11.46 27.45
C GLU A 482 -42.72 10.02 27.08
N VAL A 483 -42.46 9.75 25.81
CA VAL A 483 -41.98 8.42 25.35
C VAL A 483 -40.62 8.06 25.97
N VAL A 484 -39.69 9.02 26.08
CA VAL A 484 -38.39 8.80 26.74
C VAL A 484 -38.56 8.58 28.25
N GLN A 485 -39.47 9.32 28.91
CA GLN A 485 -39.80 9.15 30.32
C GLN A 485 -40.41 7.75 30.58
N GLY A 486 -41.30 7.26 29.72
CA GLY A 486 -41.87 5.91 29.80
C GLY A 486 -40.82 4.81 29.73
N PHE A 487 -39.92 4.85 28.74
CA PHE A 487 -38.80 3.90 28.67
C PHE A 487 -37.83 4.01 29.84
N LYS A 488 -37.60 5.21 30.37
CA LYS A 488 -36.78 5.41 31.57
C LYS A 488 -37.39 4.68 32.78
N ASP A 489 -38.69 4.75 32.97
CA ASP A 489 -39.36 4.15 34.14
C ASP A 489 -39.52 2.63 34.02
N GLN A 490 -39.81 2.10 32.83
CA GLN A 490 -39.71 0.65 32.57
C GLN A 490 -38.29 0.13 32.90
N GLY A 491 -37.25 0.88 32.51
CA GLY A 491 -35.87 0.59 32.90
C GLY A 491 -35.62 0.69 34.41
N ASN A 492 -36.27 1.62 35.10
CA ASN A 492 -36.16 1.79 36.55
C ASN A 492 -36.78 0.61 37.33
N GLU A 493 -37.93 0.10 36.91
CA GLU A 493 -38.54 -1.10 37.52
C GLU A 493 -37.65 -2.35 37.30
N ALA A 494 -37.17 -2.56 36.07
CA ALA A 494 -36.22 -3.63 35.77
C ALA A 494 -34.90 -3.51 36.58
N VAL A 495 -34.46 -2.30 36.94
CA VAL A 495 -33.33 -2.09 37.88
C VAL A 495 -33.69 -2.50 39.32
N LYS A 496 -34.90 -2.22 39.82
CA LYS A 496 -35.33 -2.69 41.17
C LYS A 496 -35.29 -4.21 41.27
N GLU A 497 -35.76 -4.88 40.21
CA GLU A 497 -35.77 -6.34 40.06
C GLU A 497 -34.39 -6.93 39.71
N LYS A 498 -33.36 -6.09 39.50
CA LYS A 498 -32.00 -6.47 39.10
C LYS A 498 -31.92 -7.18 37.74
N ARG A 499 -32.92 -6.97 36.86
CA ARG A 499 -32.94 -7.43 35.47
C ARG A 499 -32.08 -6.52 34.59
N TRP A 500 -30.76 -6.56 34.83
CA TRP A 500 -29.78 -5.63 34.25
C TRP A 500 -29.72 -5.60 32.72
N LYS A 501 -30.07 -6.71 32.05
CA LYS A 501 -30.09 -6.80 30.58
C LYS A 501 -31.28 -6.00 30.02
N ASP A 502 -32.46 -6.30 30.54
CA ASP A 502 -33.76 -5.75 30.21
C ASP A 502 -33.77 -4.24 30.48
N ALA A 503 -33.32 -3.83 31.67
CA ALA A 503 -33.13 -2.43 32.04
C ALA A 503 -32.22 -1.67 31.05
N LYS A 504 -31.07 -2.26 30.68
CA LYS A 504 -30.15 -1.68 29.68
C LYS A 504 -30.82 -1.56 28.31
N GLU A 505 -31.74 -2.46 27.96
CA GLU A 505 -32.50 -2.39 26.72
C GLU A 505 -33.52 -1.23 26.75
N PHE A 506 -34.33 -1.10 27.80
CA PHE A 506 -35.26 0.02 27.95
C PHE A 506 -34.55 1.38 27.91
N TYR A 507 -33.44 1.55 28.64
CA TYR A 507 -32.63 2.77 28.55
C TYR A 507 -32.02 2.98 27.13
N THR A 508 -31.75 1.91 26.38
CA THR A 508 -31.27 2.02 25.00
C THR A 508 -32.39 2.42 24.03
N LYS A 509 -33.64 1.95 24.25
CA LYS A 509 -34.84 2.44 23.53
C LYS A 509 -35.06 3.93 23.78
N GLY A 510 -34.95 4.39 25.03
CA GLY A 510 -35.01 5.82 25.37
C GLY A 510 -33.93 6.67 24.67
N ILE A 511 -32.68 6.20 24.61
CA ILE A 511 -31.59 6.89 23.87
C ILE A 511 -31.83 6.88 22.36
N ALA A 512 -32.41 5.81 21.80
CA ALA A 512 -32.77 5.75 20.38
C ALA A 512 -33.87 6.77 20.03
N VAL A 513 -34.86 6.98 20.90
CA VAL A 513 -35.86 8.06 20.74
C VAL A 513 -35.16 9.42 20.79
N LEU A 514 -34.39 9.72 21.84
CA LEU A 514 -33.66 10.99 21.97
C LEU A 514 -32.84 11.33 20.72
N THR A 515 -32.04 10.37 20.23
CA THR A 515 -31.14 10.54 19.08
C THR A 515 -31.82 10.43 17.70
N SER A 516 -33.10 10.09 17.62
CA SER A 516 -33.83 10.02 16.35
C SER A 516 -33.98 11.39 15.70
N LYS A 517 -33.75 11.42 14.38
CA LYS A 517 -33.96 12.56 13.47
C LYS A 517 -35.35 12.55 12.80
N GLU A 518 -36.17 11.53 13.06
CA GLU A 518 -37.51 11.43 12.49
C GLU A 518 -38.50 12.23 13.34
N ASN A 519 -39.31 13.09 12.72
CA ASN A 519 -40.37 13.82 13.43
C ASN A 519 -41.65 12.98 13.45
N LYS A 520 -41.74 12.04 14.40
CA LYS A 520 -42.83 11.05 14.54
C LYS A 520 -43.62 11.16 15.85
N TRP A 521 -43.34 12.17 16.66
CA TRP A 521 -43.97 12.41 17.96
C TRP A 521 -44.82 13.67 17.93
N ASP A 522 -45.80 13.73 18.84
CA ASP A 522 -46.68 14.87 18.95
C ASP A 522 -45.91 16.16 19.31
N GLN A 523 -46.37 17.29 18.79
CA GLN A 523 -45.71 18.58 19.01
C GLN A 523 -46.13 19.16 20.38
N PRO A 524 -45.21 19.69 21.19
CA PRO A 524 -45.51 20.19 22.53
C PRO A 524 -46.24 21.55 22.50
N GLU A 525 -47.01 21.85 23.55
CA GLU A 525 -47.59 23.18 23.76
C GLU A 525 -46.54 24.24 24.15
N ASP A 526 -45.43 23.84 24.76
CA ASP A 526 -44.23 24.67 25.03
C ASP A 526 -42.95 23.91 24.61
N GLU A 527 -42.44 24.20 23.40
CA GLU A 527 -41.17 23.68 22.88
C GLU A 527 -40.00 23.92 23.84
N ALA A 528 -39.99 25.04 24.56
CA ALA A 528 -38.91 25.38 25.48
C ALA A 528 -39.03 24.58 26.80
N ALA A 529 -40.23 24.18 27.22
CA ALA A 529 -40.41 23.23 28.31
C ALA A 529 -39.96 21.83 27.90
N GLU A 530 -40.37 21.35 26.72
CA GLU A 530 -39.97 20.01 26.28
C GLU A 530 -38.44 19.94 26.09
N ALA A 531 -37.80 20.94 25.48
CA ALA A 531 -36.35 20.99 25.35
C ALA A 531 -35.60 20.96 26.70
N ARG A 532 -36.16 21.59 27.75
CA ARG A 532 -35.62 21.50 29.13
C ARG A 532 -35.80 20.08 29.69
N GLN A 533 -36.97 19.46 29.48
CA GLN A 533 -37.29 18.12 29.98
C GLN A 533 -36.48 17.01 29.28
N LEU A 534 -36.34 17.07 27.96
CA LEU A 534 -35.52 16.16 27.15
C LEU A 534 -34.06 16.15 27.62
N LYS A 535 -33.50 17.32 27.96
CA LYS A 535 -32.13 17.41 28.48
C LYS A 535 -31.97 16.72 29.85
N VAL A 536 -32.95 16.89 30.75
CA VAL A 536 -32.96 16.19 32.05
C VAL A 536 -33.11 14.68 31.88
N LEU A 537 -33.91 14.24 30.91
CA LEU A 537 -34.09 12.83 30.57
C LEU A 537 -32.82 12.21 29.97
N GLU A 538 -32.14 12.93 29.07
CA GLU A 538 -30.88 12.47 28.46
C GLU A 538 -29.82 12.16 29.52
N GLU A 539 -29.61 13.07 30.48
CA GLU A 539 -28.72 12.85 31.62
C GLU A 539 -29.06 11.55 32.38
N GLN A 540 -30.34 11.39 32.74
CA GLN A 540 -30.81 10.29 33.59
C GLN A 540 -30.71 8.93 32.88
N VAL A 541 -31.07 8.86 31.59
CA VAL A 541 -31.06 7.61 30.83
C VAL A 541 -29.62 7.15 30.55
N TYR A 542 -28.71 8.05 30.17
CA TYR A 542 -27.28 7.69 30.06
C TYR A 542 -26.69 7.27 31.41
N ALA A 543 -26.96 8.05 32.48
CA ALA A 543 -26.45 7.71 33.81
C ALA A 543 -26.94 6.33 34.27
N ASN A 544 -28.21 5.98 34.04
CA ASN A 544 -28.77 4.69 34.47
C ASN A 544 -28.34 3.53 33.55
N ARG A 545 -28.14 3.74 32.25
CA ARG A 545 -27.50 2.72 31.39
C ARG A 545 -26.06 2.42 31.83
N ALA A 546 -25.32 3.44 32.30
CA ALA A 546 -23.99 3.25 32.87
C ALA A 546 -23.97 2.31 34.09
N LEU A 547 -25.03 2.33 34.92
CA LEU A 547 -25.20 1.38 36.04
C LEU A 547 -25.33 -0.05 35.51
N CYS A 548 -26.25 -0.27 34.57
CA CYS A 548 -26.47 -1.61 34.02
C CYS A 548 -25.22 -2.14 33.33
N ASN A 549 -24.47 -1.28 32.61
CA ASN A 549 -23.18 -1.65 32.04
C ASN A 549 -22.10 -1.93 33.11
N LEU A 550 -22.13 -1.28 34.27
CA LEU A 550 -21.18 -1.53 35.37
C LEU A 550 -21.42 -2.89 36.02
N GLU A 551 -22.68 -3.20 36.36
CA GLU A 551 -23.07 -4.50 36.93
C GLU A 551 -22.84 -5.67 35.95
N LEU A 552 -23.09 -5.43 34.65
CA LEU A 552 -22.76 -6.37 33.56
C LEU A 552 -21.25 -6.43 33.23
N LYS A 553 -20.38 -5.72 33.96
CA LYS A 553 -18.92 -5.66 33.77
C LYS A 553 -18.45 -5.11 32.41
N ASN A 554 -19.31 -4.40 31.69
CA ASN A 554 -19.02 -3.73 30.42
C ASN A 554 -18.30 -2.37 30.67
N TYR A 555 -17.17 -2.38 31.37
CA TYR A 555 -16.53 -1.19 31.93
C TYR A 555 -16.24 -0.07 30.90
N ARG A 556 -15.91 -0.41 29.66
CA ARG A 556 -15.73 0.58 28.56
C ARG A 556 -17.05 1.26 28.17
N SER A 557 -18.17 0.54 28.20
CA SER A 557 -19.50 1.12 27.94
C SER A 557 -19.94 1.99 29.13
N THR A 558 -19.62 1.61 30.36
CA THR A 558 -19.84 2.44 31.55
C THR A 558 -19.14 3.80 31.44
N THR A 559 -17.85 3.84 31.07
CA THR A 559 -17.14 5.13 30.97
C THR A 559 -17.69 6.02 29.85
N LEU A 560 -18.12 5.44 28.72
CA LEU A 560 -18.77 6.17 27.63
C LEU A 560 -20.15 6.73 28.03
N ASP A 561 -20.99 5.91 28.69
CA ASP A 561 -22.31 6.35 29.18
C ASP A 561 -22.17 7.43 30.28
N CYS A 562 -21.19 7.29 31.18
CA CYS A 562 -20.87 8.33 32.16
C CYS A 562 -20.37 9.63 31.50
N ALA A 563 -19.54 9.54 30.46
CA ALA A 563 -19.07 10.71 29.70
C ALA A 563 -20.20 11.38 28.89
N ALA A 564 -21.24 10.65 28.48
CA ALA A 564 -22.45 11.24 27.93
C ALA A 564 -23.23 12.01 29.00
N ALA A 565 -23.55 11.37 30.13
CA ALA A 565 -24.27 12.03 31.24
C ALA A 565 -23.54 13.28 31.77
N LEU A 566 -22.21 13.23 31.92
CA LEU A 566 -21.40 14.36 32.41
C LEU A 566 -21.28 15.53 31.42
N ARG A 567 -21.44 15.31 30.11
CA ARG A 567 -21.54 16.40 29.13
C ARG A 567 -22.90 17.13 29.20
N VAL A 568 -23.95 16.43 29.63
CA VAL A 568 -25.28 17.03 29.87
C VAL A 568 -25.31 17.77 31.21
N ASN A 569 -24.77 17.14 32.26
CA ASN A 569 -24.67 17.68 33.62
C ASN A 569 -23.35 17.26 34.31
N PRO A 570 -22.33 18.14 34.36
CA PRO A 570 -21.06 17.87 35.02
C PRO A 570 -21.14 17.58 36.53
N GLN A 571 -22.25 17.95 37.18
CA GLN A 571 -22.45 17.79 38.62
C GLN A 571 -23.00 16.41 39.01
N ASN A 572 -23.24 15.49 38.06
CA ASN A 572 -23.80 14.17 38.36
C ASN A 572 -22.80 13.26 39.11
N ILE A 573 -22.86 13.28 40.43
CA ILE A 573 -22.03 12.47 41.35
C ILE A 573 -22.16 10.96 41.10
N LYS A 574 -23.34 10.47 40.65
CA LYS A 574 -23.55 9.05 40.33
C LYS A 574 -22.74 8.64 39.09
N ALA A 575 -22.59 9.52 38.10
CA ALA A 575 -21.76 9.29 36.93
C ALA A 575 -20.26 9.31 37.29
N HIS A 576 -19.82 10.23 38.16
CA HIS A 576 -18.43 10.23 38.68
C HIS A 576 -18.12 8.91 39.42
N TYR A 577 -18.99 8.46 40.33
CA TYR A 577 -18.79 7.18 41.04
C TYR A 577 -18.76 5.96 40.10
N ARG A 578 -19.69 5.87 39.14
CA ARG A 578 -19.77 4.76 38.17
C ARG A 578 -18.54 4.73 37.26
N SER A 579 -18.07 5.90 36.80
CA SER A 579 -16.85 6.05 36.00
C SER A 579 -15.59 5.69 36.78
N ALA A 580 -15.38 6.23 37.99
CA ALA A 580 -14.23 5.89 38.84
C ALA A 580 -14.17 4.38 39.16
N SER A 581 -15.32 3.74 39.38
CA SER A 581 -15.42 2.29 39.61
C SER A 581 -14.99 1.48 38.37
N ALA A 582 -15.45 1.88 37.18
CA ALA A 582 -15.06 1.24 35.92
C ALA A 582 -13.58 1.46 35.59
N LEU A 583 -13.04 2.65 35.83
CA LEU A 583 -11.63 2.97 35.62
C LEU A 583 -10.70 2.17 36.56
N LEU A 584 -11.09 2.00 37.83
CA LEU A 584 -10.37 1.12 38.77
C LEU A 584 -10.36 -0.33 38.28
N ALA A 585 -11.49 -0.86 37.80
CA ALA A 585 -11.58 -2.21 37.24
C ALA A 585 -10.76 -2.39 35.95
N LEU A 586 -10.59 -1.32 35.16
CA LEU A 586 -9.71 -1.27 33.97
C LEU A 586 -8.24 -0.98 34.33
N ASN A 587 -7.86 -0.94 35.61
CA ASN A 587 -6.52 -0.59 36.09
C ASN A 587 -6.03 0.80 35.64
N LYS A 588 -6.96 1.70 35.30
CA LYS A 588 -6.75 3.13 34.95
C LYS A 588 -6.78 3.98 36.22
N VAL A 589 -5.74 3.82 37.04
CA VAL A 589 -5.76 4.23 38.45
C VAL A 589 -5.65 5.75 38.63
N HIS A 590 -4.89 6.44 37.79
CA HIS A 590 -4.74 7.90 37.87
C HIS A 590 -6.03 8.60 37.44
N GLU A 591 -6.68 8.11 36.39
CA GLU A 591 -7.97 8.59 35.93
C GLU A 591 -9.08 8.26 36.94
N ALA A 592 -9.03 7.09 37.59
CA ALA A 592 -9.94 6.74 38.68
C ALA A 592 -9.78 7.67 39.89
N LEU A 593 -8.55 8.06 40.26
CA LEU A 593 -8.29 9.04 41.32
C LEU A 593 -8.89 10.40 40.96
N ASP A 594 -8.58 10.92 39.78
CA ASP A 594 -9.05 12.22 39.31
C ASP A 594 -10.59 12.30 39.29
N VAL A 595 -11.26 11.34 38.64
CA VAL A 595 -12.74 11.29 38.63
C VAL A 595 -13.32 11.14 40.04
N CYS A 596 -12.67 10.36 40.92
CA CYS A 596 -13.12 10.23 42.32
C CYS A 596 -12.97 11.55 43.11
N TYR A 597 -11.88 12.30 42.91
CA TYR A 597 -11.69 13.61 43.52
C TYR A 597 -12.63 14.68 42.94
N ARG A 598 -12.91 14.66 41.62
CA ARG A 598 -13.91 15.54 41.00
C ARG A 598 -15.31 15.30 41.57
N GLY A 599 -15.69 14.04 41.77
CA GLY A 599 -16.94 13.67 42.46
C GLY A 599 -16.97 14.15 43.91
N LEU A 600 -15.89 13.96 44.68
CA LEU A 600 -15.81 14.42 46.07
C LEU A 600 -15.77 15.96 46.19
N LYS A 601 -15.29 16.69 45.19
CA LYS A 601 -15.36 18.16 45.16
C LYS A 601 -16.79 18.70 44.95
N LEU A 602 -17.71 17.87 44.45
CA LEU A 602 -19.13 18.20 44.29
C LEU A 602 -19.97 17.80 45.52
N ASP A 603 -19.60 16.71 46.18
CA ASP A 603 -20.22 16.18 47.39
C ASP A 603 -19.13 15.57 48.28
N GLU A 604 -18.58 16.38 49.20
CA GLU A 604 -17.48 15.96 50.07
C GLU A 604 -17.89 14.83 51.02
N ASP A 605 -19.19 14.70 51.34
CA ASP A 605 -19.73 13.66 52.23
C ASP A 605 -20.25 12.41 51.51
N ASN A 606 -19.97 12.29 50.21
CA ASN A 606 -20.40 11.13 49.44
C ASN A 606 -19.79 9.82 49.95
N ILE A 607 -20.60 9.03 50.69
CA ILE A 607 -20.19 7.77 51.31
C ILE A 607 -19.62 6.76 50.30
N ALA A 608 -20.15 6.74 49.06
CA ALA A 608 -19.72 5.79 48.04
C ALA A 608 -18.32 6.12 47.50
N LEU A 609 -18.06 7.40 47.18
CA LEU A 609 -16.73 7.87 46.77
C LEU A 609 -15.72 7.81 47.93
N LYS A 610 -16.11 8.21 49.15
CA LYS A 610 -15.30 8.07 50.38
C LYS A 610 -14.86 6.62 50.63
N LYS A 611 -15.69 5.62 50.30
CA LYS A 611 -15.35 4.18 50.37
C LYS A 611 -14.50 3.67 49.20
N LEU A 612 -14.64 4.25 48.01
CA LEU A 612 -13.88 3.84 46.82
C LEU A 612 -12.44 4.37 46.82
N LEU A 613 -12.24 5.61 47.27
CA LEU A 613 -10.94 6.30 47.24
C LEU A 613 -9.77 5.51 47.90
N PRO A 614 -9.92 4.87 49.08
CA PRO A 614 -8.86 4.04 49.65
C PRO A 614 -8.41 2.88 48.74
N SER A 615 -9.35 2.20 48.08
CA SER A 615 -9.06 1.09 47.16
C SER A 615 -8.25 1.55 45.95
N ILE A 616 -8.59 2.73 45.39
CA ILE A 616 -7.83 3.33 44.29
C ILE A 616 -6.42 3.72 44.77
N ARG A 617 -6.30 4.38 45.94
CA ARG A 617 -5.00 4.78 46.52
C ARG A 617 -4.06 3.59 46.78
N THR A 618 -4.58 2.50 47.35
CA THR A 618 -3.80 1.27 47.58
C THR A 618 -3.31 0.67 46.26
N ARG A 619 -4.13 0.67 45.21
CA ARG A 619 -3.72 0.17 43.89
C ARG A 619 -2.66 1.06 43.24
N ALA A 620 -2.73 2.38 43.42
CA ALA A 620 -1.74 3.33 42.93
C ALA A 620 -0.36 3.10 43.56
N ALA A 621 -0.31 2.94 44.89
CA ALA A 621 0.93 2.73 45.64
C ALA A 621 1.66 1.45 45.22
N GLU A 622 0.93 0.37 44.92
CA GLU A 622 1.53 -0.89 44.47
C GLU A 622 2.09 -0.79 43.04
N ILE A 623 1.43 -0.08 42.11
CA ILE A 623 1.97 0.19 40.77
C ILE A 623 3.25 1.04 40.88
N GLU A 624 3.23 2.11 41.68
CA GLU A 624 4.39 2.98 41.92
C GLU A 624 5.56 2.21 42.59
N ARG A 625 5.27 1.18 43.40
CA ARG A 625 6.28 0.28 43.97
C ARG A 625 6.91 -0.62 42.92
N GLN A 626 6.10 -1.20 42.02
CA GLN A 626 6.57 -2.04 40.92
C GLN A 626 7.42 -1.24 39.91
N ASP A 627 7.01 -0.03 39.56
CA ASP A 627 7.78 0.86 38.69
C ASP A 627 9.09 1.32 39.32
N ARG A 628 9.11 1.67 40.62
CA ARG A 628 10.36 1.99 41.33
C ARG A 628 11.34 0.81 41.30
N ARG A 629 10.84 -0.42 41.53
CA ARG A 629 11.65 -1.64 41.43
C ARG A 629 12.22 -1.81 40.01
N ARG A 630 11.38 -1.71 38.97
CA ARG A 630 11.78 -1.84 37.56
C ARG A 630 12.82 -0.79 37.14
N ARG A 631 12.68 0.46 37.60
CA ARG A 631 13.67 1.54 37.35
C ARG A 631 14.99 1.28 38.07
N ALA A 632 14.96 0.76 39.29
CA ALA A 632 16.18 0.39 40.03
C ALA A 632 16.91 -0.80 39.38
N GLU A 633 16.19 -1.84 38.96
CA GLU A 633 16.76 -2.99 38.24
C GLU A 633 17.35 -2.60 36.87
N LEU A 634 16.72 -1.65 36.16
CA LEU A 634 17.24 -1.11 34.90
C LEU A 634 18.51 -0.28 35.13
N LYS A 635 18.50 0.63 36.11
CA LYS A 635 19.69 1.44 36.43
C LYS A 635 20.87 0.55 36.83
N ARG A 636 20.64 -0.43 37.72
CA ARG A 636 21.69 -1.36 38.15
C ARG A 636 22.36 -2.05 36.95
N LYS A 637 21.59 -2.51 35.96
CA LYS A 637 22.15 -3.13 34.74
C LYS A 637 22.96 -2.15 33.88
N GLN A 638 22.61 -0.86 33.86
CA GLN A 638 23.40 0.18 33.19
C GLN A 638 24.71 0.44 33.93
N ASP A 639 24.67 0.54 35.27
CA ASP A 639 25.85 0.73 36.11
C ASP A 639 26.81 -0.48 35.97
N GLU A 640 26.30 -1.71 35.99
CA GLU A 640 27.06 -2.96 35.77
C GLU A 640 27.69 -3.02 34.36
N GLN A 641 26.95 -2.62 33.32
CA GLN A 641 27.48 -2.61 31.93
C GLN A 641 28.56 -1.55 31.73
N GLN A 642 28.43 -0.36 32.34
CA GLN A 642 29.45 0.69 32.30
C GLN A 642 30.71 0.26 33.04
N MET A 643 30.57 -0.37 34.21
CA MET A 643 31.71 -0.90 34.97
C MET A 643 32.45 -1.98 34.18
N LEU A 644 31.73 -2.93 33.57
CA LEU A 644 32.32 -3.97 32.72
C LEU A 644 33.10 -3.40 31.53
N GLN A 645 32.52 -2.42 30.80
CA GLN A 645 33.21 -1.77 29.68
C GLN A 645 34.48 -1.04 30.13
N LYS A 646 34.44 -0.37 31.29
CA LYS A 646 35.61 0.29 31.87
C LYS A 646 36.73 -0.70 32.21
N VAL A 647 36.43 -1.81 32.90
CA VAL A 647 37.47 -2.80 33.25
C VAL A 647 38.03 -3.49 32.01
N LEU A 648 37.21 -3.82 31.00
CA LEU A 648 37.70 -4.38 29.73
C LEU A 648 38.70 -3.45 29.04
N ALA A 649 38.44 -2.14 29.03
CA ALA A 649 39.36 -1.14 28.49
C ALA A 649 40.64 -0.99 29.33
N GLU A 650 40.53 -0.91 30.66
CA GLU A 650 41.67 -0.84 31.58
C GLU A 650 42.56 -2.09 31.53
N ARG A 651 41.97 -3.26 31.22
CA ARG A 651 42.67 -4.54 31.01
C ARG A 651 43.22 -4.72 29.58
N GLY A 652 43.00 -3.76 28.69
CA GLY A 652 43.47 -3.82 27.30
C GLY A 652 42.78 -4.88 26.42
N VAL A 653 41.65 -5.43 26.87
CA VAL A 653 40.94 -6.52 26.18
C VAL A 653 40.11 -5.95 25.02
N ARG A 654 40.42 -6.37 23.80
CA ARG A 654 39.70 -5.93 22.60
C ARG A 654 38.49 -6.81 22.32
N THR A 655 37.34 -6.18 22.10
CA THR A 655 36.08 -6.85 21.75
C THR A 655 35.62 -6.43 20.35
N ARG A 656 35.04 -7.37 19.60
CA ARG A 656 34.47 -7.17 18.25
C ARG A 656 33.05 -7.73 18.19
N GLY A 657 32.15 -6.98 17.58
CA GLY A 657 30.72 -7.34 17.47
C GLY A 657 29.83 -6.61 18.49
N VAL A 658 28.53 -6.84 18.40
CA VAL A 658 27.56 -6.29 19.36
C VAL A 658 27.46 -7.24 20.55
N MET A 659 27.44 -6.72 21.79
CA MET A 659 26.97 -7.47 22.96
C MET A 659 25.46 -7.76 22.84
N ARG A 660 25.09 -8.68 21.95
CA ARG A 660 23.81 -9.39 22.04
C ARG A 660 23.86 -10.28 23.28
N GLN A 661 22.72 -10.40 23.95
CA GLN A 661 22.50 -11.59 24.78
C GLN A 661 22.48 -12.79 23.82
N SER A 662 23.44 -13.70 23.99
CA SER A 662 23.46 -14.99 23.29
C SER A 662 22.28 -15.83 23.74
N SER A 663 21.85 -16.80 22.93
CA SER A 663 20.84 -17.80 23.32
C SER A 663 21.45 -18.91 24.19
N LEU A 664 22.38 -18.57 25.07
CA LEU A 664 23.15 -19.48 25.92
C LEU A 664 22.99 -19.02 27.37
N ASP A 665 22.20 -19.75 28.14
CA ASP A 665 21.87 -19.37 29.52
C ASP A 665 23.13 -19.06 30.35
N ASP A 666 23.17 -17.87 30.94
CA ASP A 666 24.24 -17.33 31.80
C ASP A 666 25.65 -17.19 31.18
N ALA A 667 25.86 -17.48 29.90
CA ALA A 667 27.18 -17.44 29.25
C ALA A 667 27.52 -16.04 28.69
N VAL A 668 27.88 -15.12 29.59
CA VAL A 668 28.24 -13.71 29.26
C VAL A 668 29.52 -13.28 29.97
N ILE A 669 30.28 -12.35 29.35
CA ILE A 669 31.41 -11.69 30.02
C ILE A 669 30.87 -10.90 31.21
N ARG A 670 31.47 -11.05 32.39
CA ARG A 670 31.03 -10.40 33.63
C ARG A 670 32.19 -10.08 34.57
N LEU A 671 31.94 -9.21 35.55
CA LEU A 671 32.84 -8.98 36.68
C LEU A 671 32.37 -9.84 37.87
N SER A 672 33.33 -10.52 38.52
CA SER A 672 33.09 -11.49 39.59
C SER A 672 34.12 -11.35 40.72
N PRO A 673 33.73 -11.43 42.01
CA PRO A 673 32.39 -11.74 42.52
C PRO A 673 31.42 -10.54 42.53
N ASP A 674 31.91 -9.30 42.37
CA ASP A 674 31.08 -8.08 42.38
C ASP A 674 31.02 -7.44 40.98
N PRO A 675 29.84 -7.44 40.33
CA PRO A 675 29.60 -6.77 39.04
C PRO A 675 29.90 -5.26 39.01
N LEU A 676 29.95 -4.58 40.16
CA LEU A 676 30.15 -3.13 40.28
C LEU A 676 31.56 -2.73 40.76
N SER A 677 32.46 -3.68 41.01
CA SER A 677 33.84 -3.39 41.45
C SER A 677 34.87 -3.49 40.33
N ALA A 678 35.73 -2.48 40.23
CA ALA A 678 36.92 -2.49 39.37
C ALA A 678 38.01 -3.49 39.82
N THR A 679 37.93 -4.02 41.05
CA THR A 679 38.89 -5.02 41.58
C THR A 679 38.45 -6.47 41.35
N SER A 680 37.22 -6.68 40.89
CA SER A 680 36.71 -7.99 40.48
C SER A 680 37.51 -8.55 39.30
N LEU A 681 37.51 -9.88 39.18
CA LEU A 681 38.06 -10.57 38.01
C LEU A 681 37.07 -10.45 36.85
N LEU A 682 37.58 -10.27 35.63
CA LEU A 682 36.80 -10.57 34.43
C LEU A 682 36.62 -12.09 34.33
N GLU A 683 35.39 -12.55 34.22
CA GLU A 683 35.04 -13.91 33.81
C GLU A 683 34.56 -13.88 32.36
N PHE A 684 35.12 -14.75 31.53
CA PHE A 684 34.77 -14.87 30.11
C PHE A 684 34.07 -16.21 29.83
N PRO A 685 33.06 -16.26 28.94
CA PRO A 685 32.65 -17.51 28.33
C PRO A 685 33.69 -17.90 27.28
N VAL A 686 34.13 -19.16 27.32
CA VAL A 686 35.19 -19.70 26.47
C VAL A 686 34.70 -20.99 25.80
N MET A 687 34.78 -21.03 24.48
CA MET A 687 34.47 -22.21 23.67
C MET A 687 35.76 -22.84 23.17
N LEU A 688 36.02 -24.07 23.63
CA LEU A 688 37.03 -24.94 23.06
C LEU A 688 36.46 -25.60 21.79
N LEU A 689 37.21 -25.56 20.70
CA LEU A 689 36.86 -26.15 19.41
C LEU A 689 37.86 -27.25 19.06
N TYR A 690 37.37 -28.39 18.55
CA TYR A 690 38.18 -29.56 18.21
C TYR A 690 38.02 -29.88 16.71
N PRO A 691 38.72 -29.17 15.80
CA PRO A 691 38.38 -29.16 14.37
C PRO A 691 38.48 -30.53 13.68
N MET A 692 39.38 -31.40 14.16
CA MET A 692 39.56 -32.77 13.65
C MET A 692 38.32 -33.66 13.84
N HIS A 693 37.47 -33.35 14.82
CA HIS A 693 36.31 -34.16 15.20
C HIS A 693 34.98 -33.40 15.10
N MET A 694 35.02 -32.13 14.69
CA MET A 694 33.86 -31.20 14.66
C MET A 694 33.12 -31.09 16.01
N GLN A 695 33.84 -31.26 17.12
CA GLN A 695 33.32 -31.16 18.49
C GLN A 695 33.66 -29.80 19.13
N SER A 696 32.93 -29.45 20.19
CA SER A 696 33.12 -28.21 20.95
C SER A 696 32.68 -28.35 22.41
N ASP A 697 33.44 -27.76 23.34
CA ASP A 697 33.11 -27.68 24.76
C ASP A 697 33.00 -26.21 25.20
N LEU A 698 32.01 -25.89 26.05
CA LEU A 698 31.73 -24.52 26.49
C LEU A 698 31.94 -24.37 28.01
N ILE A 699 32.87 -23.51 28.39
CA ILE A 699 33.10 -23.07 29.77
C ILE A 699 32.38 -21.72 29.94
N LYS A 700 31.29 -21.68 30.72
CA LYS A 700 30.45 -20.48 30.86
C LYS A 700 31.17 -19.29 31.50
N ALA A 701 32.12 -19.56 32.40
CA ALA A 701 32.90 -18.58 33.13
C ALA A 701 34.32 -19.11 33.38
N TRP A 702 35.32 -18.39 32.86
CA TRP A 702 36.76 -18.63 33.02
C TRP A 702 37.37 -17.31 33.52
N ALA A 703 38.03 -17.32 34.67
CA ALA A 703 38.52 -16.07 35.27
C ALA A 703 39.83 -15.59 34.60
N GLU A 704 40.03 -14.27 34.54
CA GLU A 704 41.14 -13.62 33.82
C GLU A 704 42.56 -14.13 34.22
N LYS A 705 42.68 -14.78 35.38
CA LYS A 705 43.94 -15.26 35.97
C LYS A 705 44.20 -16.76 35.77
N ASP A 706 43.22 -17.53 35.29
CA ASP A 706 43.36 -18.98 35.14
C ASP A 706 44.07 -19.33 33.82
N ASP A 707 44.87 -20.41 33.82
CA ASP A 707 45.63 -20.85 32.65
C ASP A 707 44.98 -22.02 31.88
N LEU A 708 45.33 -22.14 30.61
CA LEU A 708 44.77 -23.11 29.67
C LEU A 708 45.11 -24.57 30.02
N SER A 709 46.23 -24.83 30.71
CA SER A 709 46.60 -26.18 31.15
C SER A 709 45.79 -26.64 32.35
N GLN A 710 45.41 -25.74 33.26
CA GLN A 710 44.46 -26.02 34.36
C GLN A 710 43.12 -26.51 33.79
N HIS A 711 42.51 -25.78 32.86
CA HIS A 711 41.24 -26.21 32.27
C HIS A 711 41.34 -27.48 31.42
N LEU A 712 42.37 -27.61 30.58
CA LEU A 712 42.56 -28.84 29.79
C LEU A 712 42.81 -30.08 30.66
N SER A 713 43.33 -29.94 31.88
CA SER A 713 43.64 -31.07 32.77
C SER A 713 42.43 -31.77 33.40
N TYR A 714 41.25 -31.14 33.41
CA TYR A 714 40.00 -31.80 33.84
C TYR A 714 39.03 -32.07 32.68
N ILE A 715 39.26 -31.47 31.49
CA ILE A 715 38.43 -31.67 30.29
C ILE A 715 38.95 -32.84 29.44
N LEU A 716 40.26 -33.12 29.49
CA LEU A 716 40.89 -34.22 28.75
C LEU A 716 41.12 -35.45 29.64
N PRO A 717 40.87 -36.68 29.15
CA PRO A 717 40.35 -37.03 27.83
C PRO A 717 38.85 -36.73 27.70
N THR A 718 38.42 -36.30 26.51
CA THR A 718 37.01 -36.01 26.22
C THR A 718 36.19 -37.30 26.00
N PRO A 719 34.88 -37.31 26.29
CA PRO A 719 34.04 -38.52 26.17
C PRO A 719 33.88 -39.08 24.74
N TRP A 720 34.33 -38.33 23.72
CA TRP A 720 34.27 -38.70 22.30
C TRP A 720 35.63 -39.11 21.72
N ASP A 721 36.71 -39.07 22.52
CA ASP A 721 38.05 -39.49 22.10
C ASP A 721 38.33 -40.95 22.52
N ASP A 722 37.69 -41.89 21.82
CA ASP A 722 37.84 -43.35 22.02
C ASP A 722 39.31 -43.83 22.00
N LYS A 723 40.22 -43.03 21.44
CA LYS A 723 41.64 -43.35 21.24
C LYS A 723 42.57 -42.62 22.21
N GLN A 724 42.03 -41.75 23.09
CA GLN A 724 42.76 -40.96 24.08
C GLN A 724 43.97 -40.21 23.49
N LEU A 725 43.80 -39.69 22.26
CA LEU A 725 44.82 -38.91 21.55
C LEU A 725 44.98 -37.50 22.15
N TYR A 726 43.90 -36.94 22.70
CA TYR A 726 43.86 -35.60 23.30
C TYR A 726 44.25 -35.66 24.78
N THR A 727 45.51 -35.33 25.06
CA THR A 727 46.06 -35.18 26.41
C THR A 727 46.75 -33.81 26.55
N VAL A 728 46.95 -33.31 27.77
CA VAL A 728 47.54 -31.98 28.00
C VAL A 728 48.95 -31.83 27.39
N SER A 729 49.70 -32.92 27.21
CA SER A 729 50.99 -32.93 26.50
C SER A 729 50.86 -33.05 24.99
N SER A 730 49.93 -33.86 24.48
CA SER A 730 49.75 -34.15 23.04
C SER A 730 48.93 -33.12 22.25
N VAL A 731 48.38 -32.08 22.89
CA VAL A 731 47.63 -31.01 22.20
C VAL A 731 48.40 -29.69 22.09
N ASP A 732 48.17 -28.98 20.99
CA ASP A 732 48.52 -27.56 20.78
C ASP A 732 47.24 -26.73 20.66
N CYS A 733 47.31 -25.46 21.06
CA CYS A 733 46.14 -24.58 21.15
C CYS A 733 46.37 -23.27 20.40
N TYR A 734 45.31 -22.76 19.76
CA TYR A 734 45.36 -21.59 18.88
C TYR A 734 44.18 -20.66 19.14
N MET A 735 44.34 -19.37 18.84
CA MET A 735 43.29 -18.36 18.90
C MET A 735 43.33 -17.45 17.67
N ASP A 736 42.16 -16.89 17.32
CA ASP A 736 42.00 -15.93 16.23
C ASP A 736 42.74 -14.61 16.52
N THR A 737 43.32 -14.02 15.49
CA THR A 737 43.97 -12.70 15.53
C THR A 737 43.12 -11.64 14.88
N ILE A 738 43.27 -10.40 15.36
CA ILE A 738 42.60 -9.19 14.83
C ILE A 738 42.80 -9.06 13.30
N THR A 739 43.97 -9.48 12.81
CA THR A 739 44.38 -9.46 11.40
C THR A 739 43.82 -10.61 10.54
N GLY A 740 42.98 -11.49 11.09
CA GLY A 740 42.32 -12.57 10.33
C GLY A 740 43.17 -13.82 10.12
N GLY A 741 44.04 -14.17 11.08
CA GLY A 741 44.77 -15.45 11.10
C GLY A 741 44.62 -16.15 12.44
N MET A 742 45.35 -17.26 12.64
CA MET A 742 45.47 -17.94 13.94
C MET A 742 46.89 -17.81 14.48
N MET A 743 47.03 -17.63 15.80
CA MET A 743 48.31 -17.70 16.51
C MET A 743 48.31 -18.80 17.56
N LYS A 744 49.48 -19.41 17.80
CA LYS A 744 49.62 -20.44 18.84
C LYS A 744 49.63 -19.79 20.22
N VAL A 745 48.92 -20.41 21.17
CA VAL A 745 48.76 -19.92 22.55
C VAL A 745 49.51 -20.82 23.53
N GLY A 746 50.33 -20.22 24.38
CA GLY A 746 51.07 -20.94 25.40
C GLY A 746 50.14 -21.48 26.48
N LYS A 747 50.07 -22.81 26.63
CA LYS A 747 49.16 -23.48 27.60
C LYS A 747 49.32 -23.06 29.06
N LYS A 748 50.44 -22.42 29.44
CA LYS A 748 50.72 -21.88 30.79
C LYS A 748 50.58 -20.36 30.92
N LEU A 749 50.07 -19.67 29.90
CA LEU A 749 49.74 -18.25 29.96
C LEU A 749 48.33 -18.08 30.56
N LYS A 750 48.13 -17.04 31.36
CA LYS A 750 46.81 -16.69 31.90
C LYS A 750 45.92 -16.11 30.80
N LEU A 751 44.61 -16.30 30.88
CA LEU A 751 43.67 -15.80 29.87
C LEU A 751 43.83 -14.28 29.60
N LEU A 752 44.07 -13.46 30.64
CA LEU A 752 44.36 -12.03 30.47
C LEU A 752 45.66 -11.74 29.71
N GLU A 753 46.73 -12.50 29.96
CA GLU A 753 48.04 -12.33 29.30
C GLU A 753 47.94 -12.65 27.80
N VAL A 754 47.01 -13.53 27.43
CA VAL A 754 46.66 -13.79 26.03
C VAL A 754 45.80 -12.65 25.46
N LEU A 755 44.67 -12.32 26.09
CA LEU A 755 43.71 -11.33 25.56
C LEU A 755 44.23 -9.88 25.51
N SER A 756 45.19 -9.52 26.37
CA SER A 756 45.80 -8.18 26.40
C SER A 756 46.99 -8.01 25.45
N ASN A 757 47.42 -9.06 24.73
CA ASN A 757 48.62 -9.06 23.89
C ASN A 757 48.55 -8.16 22.63
N GLY A 758 47.41 -7.49 22.39
CA GLY A 758 47.19 -6.60 21.25
C GLY A 758 47.07 -7.29 19.88
N LYS A 759 47.11 -8.63 19.83
CA LYS A 759 47.00 -9.46 18.61
C LYS A 759 45.72 -10.29 18.56
N THR A 760 45.26 -10.79 19.70
CA THR A 760 43.98 -11.53 19.84
C THR A 760 42.82 -10.59 20.21
N GLU A 761 41.60 -11.10 20.12
CA GLU A 761 40.36 -10.36 20.42
C GLU A 761 39.25 -11.32 20.89
N VAL A 762 38.20 -10.77 21.51
CA VAL A 762 36.98 -11.49 21.88
C VAL A 762 35.88 -11.15 20.89
N VAL A 763 35.26 -12.16 20.26
CA VAL A 763 34.33 -11.97 19.13
C VAL A 763 32.91 -12.36 19.55
N ASP A 764 31.96 -11.45 19.36
CA ASP A 764 30.55 -11.58 19.77
C ASP A 764 30.35 -11.87 21.27
N GLY A 765 31.32 -11.43 22.10
CA GLY A 765 31.34 -11.68 23.54
C GLY A 765 31.89 -13.06 23.96
N LEU A 766 32.38 -13.88 23.02
CA LEU A 766 32.87 -15.23 23.25
C LEU A 766 34.37 -15.35 22.92
N VAL A 767 35.13 -16.02 23.78
CA VAL A 767 36.52 -16.43 23.49
C VAL A 767 36.49 -17.77 22.76
N ARG A 768 37.23 -17.92 21.66
CA ARG A 768 37.30 -19.16 20.87
C ARG A 768 38.73 -19.69 20.88
N ILE A 769 38.92 -20.93 21.30
CA ILE A 769 40.24 -21.59 21.36
C ILE A 769 40.19 -22.90 20.57
N TYR A 770 41.02 -23.04 19.56
CA TYR A 770 41.10 -24.23 18.71
C TYR A 770 42.15 -25.20 19.28
N VAL A 771 41.76 -26.44 19.55
CA VAL A 771 42.59 -27.50 20.13
C VAL A 771 42.90 -28.55 19.06
N SER A 772 44.19 -28.72 18.74
CA SER A 772 44.70 -29.63 17.71
C SER A 772 45.73 -30.58 18.32
N LEU A 773 45.93 -31.75 17.70
CA LEU A 773 47.02 -32.65 18.09
C LEU A 773 48.38 -32.08 17.64
N SER A 774 49.36 -32.14 18.53
CA SER A 774 50.76 -31.79 18.29
C SER A 774 51.36 -32.66 17.19
N ASN A 775 52.23 -32.09 16.36
CA ASN A 775 52.89 -32.76 15.21
C ASN A 775 51.96 -33.28 14.10
N TRP A 776 50.65 -33.00 14.12
CA TRP A 776 49.78 -33.35 13.00
C TRP A 776 50.14 -32.56 11.73
N LEU A 777 50.25 -33.24 10.58
CA LEU A 777 50.82 -32.67 9.35
C LEU A 777 50.02 -31.47 8.78
N GLY A 778 48.73 -31.36 9.09
CA GLY A 778 47.86 -30.25 8.71
C GLY A 778 47.65 -29.20 9.81
N ALA A 779 48.37 -29.26 10.94
CA ALA A 779 48.20 -28.31 12.04
C ALA A 779 48.47 -26.85 11.57
N PRO A 780 47.75 -25.84 12.10
CA PRO A 780 47.92 -24.45 11.69
C PRO A 780 49.36 -23.96 11.89
N ARG A 781 50.06 -23.70 10.78
CA ARG A 781 51.42 -23.15 10.81
C ARG A 781 51.36 -21.63 10.95
N GLU A 782 52.13 -21.09 11.89
CA GLU A 782 52.20 -19.65 12.11
C GLU A 782 52.53 -18.89 10.82
N GLY A 783 51.74 -17.87 10.51
CA GLY A 783 51.93 -17.01 9.34
C GLY A 783 51.45 -17.55 7.98
N ARG A 784 50.87 -18.77 7.88
CA ARG A 784 50.29 -19.26 6.61
C ARG A 784 48.98 -20.06 6.76
N MET A 785 47.86 -19.33 6.86
CA MET A 785 46.54 -19.78 6.40
C MET A 785 45.80 -18.59 5.76
N ASN A 786 45.85 -18.48 4.42
CA ASN A 786 44.99 -17.57 3.65
C ASN A 786 43.63 -18.22 3.26
N ASN A 787 43.25 -19.30 3.95
CA ASN A 787 41.98 -19.99 3.81
C ASN A 787 41.55 -20.53 5.18
N PRO A 788 40.44 -20.06 5.77
CA PRO A 788 39.84 -20.74 6.92
C PRO A 788 39.14 -22.02 6.45
N VAL A 789 39.59 -23.18 6.94
CA VAL A 789 38.76 -24.39 6.95
C VAL A 789 37.60 -24.13 7.92
N PRO A 790 36.34 -24.41 7.56
CA PRO A 790 35.19 -23.73 8.18
C PRO A 790 35.03 -24.04 9.66
N ALA A 791 34.97 -22.99 10.47
CA ALA A 791 34.44 -23.08 11.83
C ALA A 791 32.97 -23.54 11.78
N VAL A 792 32.53 -24.28 12.81
CA VAL A 792 31.14 -24.74 12.94
C VAL A 792 30.21 -23.53 12.97
N ALA A 793 29.47 -23.33 11.89
CA ALA A 793 28.46 -22.28 11.82
C ALA A 793 27.26 -22.65 12.69
N HIS A 794 27.05 -21.93 13.78
CA HIS A 794 25.71 -21.78 14.38
C HIS A 794 24.79 -21.12 13.34
N HIS A 795 24.15 -21.96 12.53
CA HIS A 795 23.04 -21.66 11.61
C HIS A 795 23.06 -20.27 10.94
N SER A 796 23.98 -20.03 10.00
CA SER A 796 23.81 -19.00 8.95
C SER A 796 24.57 -19.35 7.65
N VAL A 797 23.97 -20.28 6.87
CA VAL A 797 23.94 -20.40 5.39
C VAL A 797 24.72 -19.30 4.61
N PRO A 798 25.67 -19.61 3.68
CA PRO A 798 25.30 -20.24 2.39
C PRO A 798 26.33 -21.17 1.69
N TYR A 799 25.85 -21.82 0.61
CA TYR A 799 26.64 -22.56 -0.38
C TYR A 799 26.87 -21.72 -1.65
N GLY A 800 28.02 -21.91 -2.32
CA GLY A 800 28.29 -21.34 -3.65
C GLY A 800 29.65 -21.75 -4.24
N TYR A 801 29.64 -22.33 -5.44
CA TYR A 801 30.83 -22.69 -6.24
C TYR A 801 30.92 -21.78 -7.49
N PRO A 802 32.03 -21.75 -8.27
CA PRO A 802 32.52 -20.52 -8.89
C PRO A 802 32.31 -20.45 -10.41
N ASN A 803 32.57 -19.27 -10.98
CA ASN A 803 32.64 -19.03 -12.42
C ASN A 803 34.12 -19.08 -12.89
N PRO A 804 34.49 -19.82 -13.95
CA PRO A 804 35.89 -20.00 -14.34
C PRO A 804 36.38 -18.95 -15.35
N ASN A 805 37.57 -18.37 -15.11
CA ASN A 805 38.47 -17.92 -16.19
C ASN A 805 39.89 -17.59 -15.69
N VAL A 806 40.85 -17.63 -16.61
CA VAL A 806 42.30 -17.35 -16.47
C VAL A 806 43.14 -18.42 -15.72
N MET A 807 44.22 -18.87 -16.36
CA MET A 807 45.15 -19.91 -15.90
C MET A 807 46.41 -19.35 -15.20
N PRO A 808 47.15 -20.16 -14.42
CA PRO A 808 48.53 -19.89 -14.01
C PRO A 808 49.56 -20.24 -15.12
N PRO A 809 50.80 -19.70 -15.05
CA PRO A 809 51.87 -19.97 -16.03
C PRO A 809 52.67 -21.27 -15.76
N ASN A 810 53.38 -21.75 -16.81
CA ASN A 810 54.12 -23.02 -16.86
C ASN A 810 55.56 -22.96 -16.32
N HIS A 811 56.07 -24.10 -15.82
CA HIS A 811 57.40 -24.71 -16.07
C HIS A 811 57.52 -26.01 -15.23
N ALA A 812 58.15 -27.14 -15.63
CA ALA A 812 58.50 -27.71 -16.94
C ALA A 812 58.97 -29.19 -16.78
N GLN A 813 58.95 -29.99 -17.86
CA GLN A 813 59.55 -31.35 -18.00
C GLN A 813 58.91 -32.49 -17.13
N MET A 814 58.91 -33.78 -17.51
CA MET A 814 59.53 -34.50 -18.65
C MET A 814 58.67 -35.70 -19.16
N MET A 815 59.13 -36.38 -20.22
CA MET A 815 58.50 -37.50 -20.97
C MET A 815 58.05 -38.70 -20.08
N ALA A 816 56.95 -39.45 -20.29
CA ALA A 816 56.25 -40.03 -21.47
C ALA A 816 56.77 -41.40 -21.97
N GLN A 817 55.97 -42.48 -21.83
CA GLN A 817 55.95 -43.69 -22.70
C GLN A 817 54.78 -44.68 -22.41
N ASN A 818 54.55 -45.63 -23.33
CA ASN A 818 53.33 -46.41 -23.65
C ASN A 818 52.76 -47.42 -22.61
N PRO A 819 51.48 -47.86 -22.78
CA PRO A 819 50.84 -48.97 -22.04
C PRO A 819 50.81 -50.33 -22.79
N PRO A 820 50.46 -51.46 -22.12
CA PRO A 820 50.18 -52.78 -22.72
C PRO A 820 48.68 -53.01 -23.08
N PRO A 821 48.30 -54.10 -23.82
CA PRO A 821 47.12 -54.08 -24.72
C PRO A 821 46.12 -55.28 -24.66
N MET A 822 45.09 -55.22 -25.54
CA MET A 822 44.14 -56.28 -25.99
C MET A 822 43.01 -56.68 -24.99
N MET A 823 41.79 -57.09 -25.41
CA MET A 823 41.30 -57.73 -26.65
C MET A 823 40.00 -57.12 -27.26
N ALA A 824 39.54 -57.70 -28.39
CA ALA A 824 38.31 -57.42 -29.17
C ALA A 824 37.74 -58.78 -29.70
N PRO A 825 36.89 -58.95 -30.77
CA PRO A 825 36.13 -58.01 -31.63
C PRO A 825 34.69 -58.48 -32.05
N SER A 826 34.10 -57.80 -33.07
CA SER A 826 33.02 -58.26 -34.01
C SER A 826 31.53 -58.22 -33.58
N ALA A 827 30.51 -58.10 -34.46
CA ALA A 827 30.39 -57.49 -35.80
C ALA A 827 28.91 -57.40 -36.30
N ALA A 828 28.61 -56.54 -37.29
CA ALA A 828 27.42 -56.51 -38.17
C ALA A 828 26.05 -56.10 -37.51
N GLN A 829 24.97 -55.65 -38.19
CA GLN A 829 24.70 -55.31 -39.61
C GLN A 829 23.41 -54.43 -39.77
N PHE A 830 23.28 -53.65 -40.86
CA PHE A 830 22.03 -52.99 -41.40
C PHE A 830 21.31 -51.93 -40.51
N LEU A 831 20.47 -50.99 -40.97
CA LEU A 831 20.00 -50.53 -42.31
C LEU A 831 19.45 -49.06 -42.21
N PRO A 832 19.56 -48.19 -43.24
CA PRO A 832 18.72 -46.98 -43.34
C PRO A 832 18.18 -46.63 -44.76
N PRO A 833 16.97 -46.03 -44.84
CA PRO A 833 16.59 -45.14 -45.95
C PRO A 833 15.73 -43.93 -45.50
N HIS A 834 15.41 -42.92 -46.32
CA HIS A 834 16.15 -42.12 -47.31
C HIS A 834 15.24 -40.90 -47.67
N SER A 835 15.81 -39.82 -48.22
CA SER A 835 15.11 -38.58 -48.65
C SER A 835 14.48 -38.68 -50.05
N PHE A 836 13.40 -37.94 -50.37
CA PHE A 836 13.10 -37.46 -51.75
C PHE A 836 12.08 -36.29 -51.81
N ALA A 837 12.13 -35.57 -52.94
CA ALA A 837 11.21 -34.56 -53.51
C ALA A 837 11.51 -34.49 -55.05
N PRO A 838 10.84 -33.69 -55.93
CA PRO A 838 9.74 -32.73 -55.75
C PRO A 838 8.59 -32.89 -56.81
N ASP A 839 7.86 -31.79 -57.08
CA ASP A 839 7.07 -31.41 -58.28
C ASP A 839 5.80 -32.18 -58.73
N PHE A 840 4.71 -31.43 -58.94
CA PHE A 840 3.80 -31.51 -60.10
C PHE A 840 2.99 -30.19 -60.28
N SER A 841 2.40 -29.95 -61.47
CA SER A 841 1.74 -28.68 -61.84
C SER A 841 0.50 -28.91 -62.78
N PRO A 842 -0.14 -27.93 -63.47
CA PRO A 842 -1.56 -27.61 -63.19
C PRO A 842 -2.54 -27.59 -64.40
N PHE A 843 -3.84 -27.39 -64.14
CA PHE A 843 -4.92 -27.06 -65.10
C PHE A 843 -6.12 -26.44 -64.32
N ASN A 844 -7.03 -25.58 -64.84
CA ASN A 844 -7.22 -25.02 -66.20
C ASN A 844 -7.81 -23.56 -66.16
N ALA A 845 -7.85 -22.89 -67.32
CA ALA A 845 -8.21 -21.50 -67.64
C ALA A 845 -9.70 -21.07 -67.36
N GLN A 846 -10.19 -19.83 -67.54
CA GLN A 846 -9.85 -18.64 -68.39
C GLN A 846 -10.14 -17.31 -67.60
N GLY A 847 -9.99 -16.03 -68.04
CA GLY A 847 -9.61 -15.35 -69.31
C GLY A 847 -10.46 -14.06 -69.53
N THR A 848 -10.18 -13.06 -70.40
CA THR A 848 -8.98 -12.72 -71.20
C THR A 848 -9.04 -11.25 -71.74
N GLN A 849 -8.00 -10.42 -71.52
CA GLN A 849 -7.60 -9.16 -72.22
C GLN A 849 -8.57 -7.95 -72.50
N GLY A 850 -8.02 -6.72 -72.55
CA GLY A 850 -8.50 -5.64 -73.45
C GLY A 850 -8.51 -4.19 -72.92
N THR A 851 -7.89 -3.24 -73.64
CA THR A 851 -8.08 -1.77 -73.49
C THR A 851 -8.61 -1.17 -74.80
N PRO A 852 -9.39 -0.06 -74.78
CA PRO A 852 -8.81 1.25 -75.13
C PRO A 852 -9.51 2.50 -74.52
N LYS A 853 -9.01 3.70 -74.88
CA LYS A 853 -9.64 5.04 -74.74
C LYS A 853 -10.43 5.39 -76.04
N PRO A 854 -11.46 6.29 -76.07
CA PRO A 854 -11.19 7.75 -76.10
C PRO A 854 -12.32 8.76 -75.68
N GLN A 855 -11.97 10.06 -75.77
CA GLN A 855 -12.81 11.24 -76.09
C GLN A 855 -13.73 11.95 -75.05
N THR A 856 -14.03 13.22 -75.38
CA THR A 856 -14.68 14.35 -74.67
C THR A 856 -15.46 15.19 -75.72
N PRO A 857 -16.03 16.43 -75.50
CA PRO A 857 -16.20 17.30 -74.31
C PRO A 857 -17.72 17.52 -73.99
N PRO A 858 -18.45 18.68 -74.10
CA PRO A 858 -18.16 20.14 -74.07
C PRO A 858 -19.15 21.10 -73.33
N THR A 859 -18.61 22.13 -72.65
CA THR A 859 -19.16 23.52 -72.51
C THR A 859 -20.47 23.78 -71.70
N ARG A 860 -20.83 25.00 -71.23
CA ARG A 860 -20.24 26.38 -71.27
C ARG A 860 -20.80 27.31 -70.15
N GLY A 861 -20.00 28.28 -69.67
CA GLY A 861 -20.43 29.61 -69.15
C GLY A 861 -21.22 29.70 -67.82
N SER A 862 -21.39 30.87 -67.20
CA SER A 862 -20.63 32.15 -67.29
C SER A 862 -20.80 33.03 -66.02
N GLU A 863 -19.92 34.03 -65.87
CA GLU A 863 -20.09 35.34 -65.19
C GLU A 863 -20.41 35.48 -63.67
N LYS A 864 -19.46 36.16 -62.98
CA LYS A 864 -19.67 37.11 -61.86
C LYS A 864 -20.34 38.40 -62.40
N PRO A 865 -21.03 39.26 -61.59
CA PRO A 865 -20.28 40.29 -60.83
C PRO A 865 -20.90 40.93 -59.54
N VAL A 866 -20.00 41.37 -58.64
CA VAL A 866 -20.01 42.67 -57.90
C VAL A 866 -20.92 42.89 -56.67
N THR A 867 -20.49 43.90 -55.88
CA THR A 867 -20.73 44.29 -54.47
C THR A 867 -20.99 45.82 -54.39
N PRO A 868 -21.10 46.54 -53.23
CA PRO A 868 -21.42 46.16 -51.83
C PRO A 868 -22.66 46.96 -51.23
N PRO A 869 -22.61 47.89 -50.23
CA PRO A 869 -23.66 48.01 -49.17
C PRO A 869 -24.31 49.42 -49.08
N PRO A 870 -25.04 49.81 -47.99
CA PRO A 870 -24.36 50.50 -46.87
C PRO A 870 -25.01 50.47 -45.44
N SER A 871 -24.27 51.02 -44.47
CA SER A 871 -24.68 51.83 -43.29
C SER A 871 -25.57 51.30 -42.14
N THR A 872 -25.01 51.41 -40.92
CA THR A 872 -25.69 51.54 -39.60
C THR A 872 -26.08 53.01 -39.28
N PRO A 873 -26.94 53.23 -38.27
CA PRO A 873 -26.56 54.15 -37.17
C PRO A 873 -26.99 53.69 -35.75
N LEU A 874 -26.58 54.46 -34.73
CA LEU A 874 -26.83 54.23 -33.29
C LEU A 874 -28.09 54.97 -32.78
N ASN A 875 -28.72 54.50 -31.68
CA ASN A 875 -28.72 55.24 -30.40
C ASN A 875 -29.34 54.48 -29.20
N SER A 876 -29.24 55.07 -28.01
CA SER A 876 -29.33 54.46 -26.67
C SER A 876 -30.60 54.78 -25.86
N ALA A 877 -30.98 53.88 -24.93
CA ALA A 877 -31.78 54.20 -23.75
C ALA A 877 -31.47 53.24 -22.58
N MET A 878 -31.69 53.67 -21.33
CA MET A 878 -31.55 52.86 -20.11
C MET A 878 -32.90 52.74 -19.39
N ALA A 879 -33.24 51.55 -18.89
CA ALA A 879 -34.32 51.30 -17.93
C ALA A 879 -34.02 50.02 -17.11
N GLN A 880 -34.73 49.81 -16.00
CA GLN A 880 -34.35 48.84 -14.95
C GLN A 880 -35.13 47.51 -14.96
N ALA A 881 -34.44 46.46 -14.50
CA ALA A 881 -34.97 45.29 -13.78
C ALA A 881 -36.16 44.48 -14.37
N THR A 882 -35.85 43.46 -15.17
CA THR A 882 -36.36 42.08 -15.03
C THR A 882 -35.60 41.11 -15.95
N PRO A 883 -35.36 39.84 -15.57
CA PRO A 883 -34.69 38.87 -16.45
C PRO A 883 -35.68 38.33 -17.50
N THR A 884 -35.58 38.83 -18.72
CA THR A 884 -36.46 38.46 -19.85
C THR A 884 -35.81 37.41 -20.79
N PRO A 885 -36.57 36.74 -21.68
CA PRO A 885 -36.08 35.61 -22.49
C PRO A 885 -34.90 35.87 -23.46
N GLN A 886 -34.47 37.13 -23.60
CA GLN A 886 -33.43 37.54 -24.54
C GLN A 886 -32.04 36.91 -24.24
N SER A 887 -31.76 36.56 -22.99
CA SER A 887 -30.50 35.88 -22.60
C SER A 887 -30.37 34.48 -23.21
N ILE A 888 -31.46 33.71 -23.21
CA ILE A 888 -31.56 32.39 -23.87
C ILE A 888 -31.39 32.55 -25.38
N GLN A 889 -32.02 33.58 -25.95
CA GLN A 889 -31.95 33.90 -27.37
C GLN A 889 -30.52 34.26 -27.81
N HIS A 890 -29.77 35.02 -26.99
CA HIS A 890 -28.38 35.39 -27.27
C HIS A 890 -27.42 34.18 -27.29
N ALA A 891 -27.62 33.21 -26.38
CA ALA A 891 -26.86 31.97 -26.37
C ALA A 891 -27.19 31.08 -27.59
N GLN A 892 -28.48 30.97 -27.94
CA GLN A 892 -28.91 30.24 -29.13
C GLN A 892 -28.35 30.85 -30.43
N VAL A 893 -28.31 32.18 -30.55
CA VAL A 893 -27.72 32.87 -31.70
C VAL A 893 -26.20 32.63 -31.81
N GLN A 894 -25.45 32.62 -30.70
CA GLN A 894 -24.03 32.24 -30.74
C GLN A 894 -23.80 30.80 -31.22
N VAL A 895 -24.61 29.85 -30.73
CA VAL A 895 -24.54 28.44 -31.17
C VAL A 895 -24.94 28.28 -32.64
N GLN A 896 -25.98 28.97 -33.10
CA GLN A 896 -26.38 28.95 -34.52
C GLN A 896 -25.32 29.57 -35.44
N ASN A 897 -24.69 30.69 -35.04
CA ASN A 897 -23.61 31.31 -35.81
C ASN A 897 -22.38 30.38 -35.91
N ALA A 898 -22.01 29.69 -34.83
CA ALA A 898 -20.94 28.70 -34.85
C ALA A 898 -21.28 27.51 -35.78
N ALA A 899 -22.51 27.01 -35.74
CA ALA A 899 -22.97 25.92 -36.60
C ALA A 899 -23.07 26.32 -38.09
N GLN A 900 -23.42 27.58 -38.39
CA GLN A 900 -23.42 28.11 -39.76
C GLN A 900 -21.99 28.28 -40.30
N MET A 901 -21.06 28.83 -39.50
CA MET A 901 -19.65 28.93 -39.89
C MET A 901 -19.03 27.55 -40.16
N ALA A 902 -19.40 26.52 -39.39
CA ALA A 902 -18.95 25.14 -39.64
C ALA A 902 -19.47 24.56 -40.97
N LYS A 903 -20.66 24.98 -41.44
CA LYS A 903 -21.23 24.53 -42.73
C LYS A 903 -20.65 25.24 -43.95
N ALA A 904 -20.14 26.47 -43.80
CA ALA A 904 -19.64 27.28 -44.92
C ALA A 904 -18.19 26.97 -45.36
N ALA A 905 -17.39 26.30 -44.54
CA ALA A 905 -15.94 26.11 -44.73
C ALA A 905 -15.59 24.98 -45.74
N GLY A 906 -16.06 25.11 -46.98
CA GLY A 906 -16.14 24.02 -47.97
C GLY A 906 -15.16 24.05 -49.16
N GLN A 907 -13.93 24.61 -49.05
CA GLN A 907 -12.94 24.53 -50.13
C GLN A 907 -11.46 24.72 -49.69
N SER A 908 -10.55 24.10 -50.45
CA SER A 908 -9.07 24.23 -50.45
C SER A 908 -8.30 24.07 -49.12
N GLY A 909 -7.58 22.96 -49.00
CA GLY A 909 -6.54 22.67 -48.00
C GLY A 909 -5.77 21.39 -48.39
N PRO A 910 -4.56 21.12 -47.87
CA PRO A 910 -3.73 19.98 -48.30
C PRO A 910 -4.36 18.61 -47.98
N ALA A 911 -3.98 17.60 -48.76
CA ALA A 911 -4.72 16.35 -48.88
C ALA A 911 -4.50 15.36 -47.71
N LEU A 912 -5.35 15.47 -46.69
CA LEU A 912 -5.75 14.29 -45.89
C LEU A 912 -6.38 13.23 -46.81
N SER A 913 -6.24 11.94 -46.46
CA SER A 913 -6.86 10.87 -47.26
C SER A 913 -8.39 11.03 -47.30
N PRO A 914 -9.09 10.60 -48.37
CA PRO A 914 -10.55 10.69 -48.44
C PRO A 914 -11.25 10.05 -47.24
N GLN A 915 -10.73 8.90 -46.77
CA GLN A 915 -11.22 8.22 -45.57
C GLN A 915 -10.98 9.03 -44.29
N SER A 916 -9.84 9.70 -44.16
CA SER A 916 -9.54 10.61 -43.04
C SER A 916 -10.50 11.80 -43.01
N VAL A 917 -10.75 12.44 -44.16
CA VAL A 917 -11.71 13.55 -44.28
C VAL A 917 -13.14 13.10 -43.97
N GLN A 918 -13.53 11.91 -44.42
CA GLN A 918 -14.85 11.33 -44.15
C GLN A 918 -15.03 10.96 -42.67
N ARG A 919 -14.01 10.37 -42.03
CA ARG A 919 -13.99 10.05 -40.59
C ARG A 919 -14.07 11.31 -39.74
N GLU A 920 -13.34 12.37 -40.11
CA GLU A 920 -13.37 13.65 -39.39
C GLU A 920 -14.71 14.38 -39.53
N ARG A 921 -15.33 14.33 -40.72
CA ARG A 921 -16.73 14.78 -40.89
C ARG A 921 -17.68 14.02 -39.98
N ALA A 922 -17.56 12.68 -39.87
CA ALA A 922 -18.39 11.87 -39.00
C ALA A 922 -18.22 12.23 -37.50
N ARG A 923 -16.98 12.46 -37.04
CA ARG A 923 -16.71 12.93 -35.65
C ARG A 923 -17.42 14.24 -35.37
N VAL A 924 -17.27 15.23 -36.26
CA VAL A 924 -17.89 16.56 -36.10
C VAL A 924 -19.41 16.46 -36.11
N THR A 925 -20.02 15.63 -36.96
CA THR A 925 -21.47 15.38 -36.94
C THR A 925 -21.92 14.81 -35.59
N VAL A 926 -21.32 13.72 -35.13
CA VAL A 926 -21.73 13.05 -33.87
C VAL A 926 -21.52 13.97 -32.66
N LEU A 927 -20.47 14.80 -32.65
CA LEU A 927 -20.27 15.83 -31.62
C LEU A 927 -21.34 16.93 -31.62
N LEU A 928 -21.82 17.34 -32.80
CA LEU A 928 -22.91 18.31 -32.91
C LEU A 928 -24.25 17.71 -32.47
N ASP A 929 -24.49 16.42 -32.73
CA ASP A 929 -25.67 15.69 -32.24
C ASP A 929 -25.63 15.59 -30.69
N ILE A 930 -24.49 15.21 -30.12
CA ILE A 930 -24.27 15.19 -28.65
C ILE A 930 -24.47 16.57 -28.03
N ASN A 931 -23.88 17.61 -28.62
CA ASN A 931 -24.04 18.99 -28.12
C ASN A 931 -25.50 19.47 -28.20
N SER A 932 -26.25 19.04 -29.21
CA SER A 932 -27.67 19.40 -29.35
C SER A 932 -28.54 18.77 -28.26
N ALA A 933 -28.23 17.54 -27.83
CA ALA A 933 -28.89 16.88 -26.71
C ALA A 933 -28.46 17.46 -25.35
N LEU A 934 -27.14 17.65 -25.12
CA LEU A 934 -26.64 18.32 -23.91
C LEU A 934 -27.24 19.71 -23.72
N LEU A 935 -27.38 20.49 -24.80
CA LEU A 935 -27.96 21.84 -24.73
C LEU A 935 -29.47 21.82 -24.39
N LYS A 936 -30.24 20.83 -24.86
CA LYS A 936 -31.63 20.63 -24.45
C LYS A 936 -31.72 20.36 -22.95
N GLU A 937 -30.87 19.49 -22.43
CA GLU A 937 -30.88 19.13 -21.01
C GLU A 937 -30.39 20.28 -20.11
N VAL A 938 -29.38 21.06 -20.54
CA VAL A 938 -29.00 22.32 -19.87
C VAL A 938 -30.19 23.27 -19.75
N VAL A 939 -30.96 23.47 -20.82
CA VAL A 939 -32.17 24.33 -20.80
C VAL A 939 -33.28 23.73 -19.93
N SER A 940 -33.50 22.42 -19.99
CA SER A 940 -34.45 21.68 -19.13
C SER A 940 -34.13 21.88 -17.65
N LEU A 941 -32.88 21.64 -17.25
CA LEU A 941 -32.41 21.81 -15.88
C LEU A 941 -32.43 23.29 -15.44
N GLN A 942 -32.15 24.23 -16.34
CA GLN A 942 -32.26 25.67 -16.06
C GLN A 942 -33.72 26.09 -15.80
N LEU A 943 -34.69 25.59 -16.56
CA LEU A 943 -36.13 25.78 -16.32
C LEU A 943 -36.60 25.12 -15.00
N GLN A 944 -35.98 24.01 -14.60
CA GLN A 944 -36.18 23.38 -13.28
C GLN A 944 -35.49 24.16 -12.11
N GLY A 945 -34.88 25.32 -12.37
CA GLY A 945 -34.17 26.10 -11.35
C GLY A 945 -32.84 25.48 -10.87
N LYS A 946 -32.34 24.43 -11.53
CA LYS A 946 -31.12 23.69 -11.15
C LYS A 946 -29.82 24.37 -11.58
N ALA A 947 -29.88 25.48 -12.30
CA ALA A 947 -28.70 26.25 -12.73
C ALA A 947 -28.00 27.06 -11.62
N GLY A 948 -28.64 27.21 -10.45
CA GLY A 948 -28.14 28.07 -9.36
C GLY A 948 -28.34 29.58 -9.62
N SER A 949 -28.12 30.40 -8.60
CA SER A 949 -28.27 31.86 -8.68
C SER A 949 -26.91 32.55 -8.83
N ALA A 950 -26.70 33.26 -9.95
CA ALA A 950 -25.44 33.94 -10.23
C ALA A 950 -25.32 35.29 -9.49
N VAL A 951 -24.14 35.55 -8.90
CA VAL A 951 -23.74 36.88 -8.39
C VAL A 951 -23.15 37.69 -9.55
N GLY A 952 -23.51 38.98 -9.64
CA GLY A 952 -23.05 39.84 -10.72
C GLY A 952 -21.64 40.42 -10.47
N GLY A 953 -20.81 40.39 -11.52
CA GLY A 953 -19.69 41.33 -11.70
C GLY A 953 -18.33 40.94 -11.12
N GLN A 954 -17.45 40.40 -11.95
CA GLN A 954 -16.01 40.70 -11.89
C GLN A 954 -15.51 41.10 -13.28
N GLN A 955 -14.68 42.14 -13.33
CA GLN A 955 -14.13 42.71 -14.57
C GLN A 955 -12.76 42.09 -14.90
N SER A 956 -12.38 42.15 -16.18
CA SER A 956 -11.07 41.69 -16.65
C SER A 956 -9.93 42.61 -16.18
N PRO A 957 -8.72 42.07 -15.94
CA PRO A 957 -7.57 42.89 -15.51
C PRO A 957 -6.94 43.66 -16.67
N ALA A 958 -6.48 44.89 -16.39
CA ALA A 958 -5.65 45.72 -17.27
C ALA A 958 -4.53 46.39 -16.46
N SER A 959 -3.50 46.90 -17.16
CA SER A 959 -2.19 47.30 -16.60
C SER A 959 -2.20 48.61 -15.78
N PRO A 960 -1.17 48.88 -14.94
CA PRO A 960 -1.22 49.90 -13.89
C PRO A 960 -0.54 51.24 -14.24
N THR A 961 -1.03 52.36 -13.67
CA THR A 961 -0.34 53.67 -13.66
C THR A 961 -0.67 54.53 -12.43
N SER A 962 0.38 55.05 -11.77
CA SER A 962 0.51 56.36 -11.07
C SER A 962 -0.55 56.87 -10.05
N ALA A 963 -0.23 56.72 -8.76
CA ALA A 963 0.17 57.78 -7.79
C ALA A 963 -0.75 58.96 -7.35
N THR A 964 -0.62 59.31 -6.05
CA THR A 964 -1.00 60.57 -5.33
C THR A 964 -2.51 60.93 -5.22
N ASN A 965 -3.01 61.58 -4.15
CA ASN A 965 -2.44 62.02 -2.86
C ASN A 965 -3.55 62.05 -1.74
N PRO A 966 -3.23 62.27 -0.45
CA PRO A 966 -4.14 62.03 0.68
C PRO A 966 -4.82 63.28 1.27
N GLY A 967 -5.80 63.09 2.17
CA GLY A 967 -6.25 64.15 3.09
C GLY A 967 -7.43 63.77 4.01
N ALA A 968 -7.28 64.06 5.30
CA ALA A 968 -8.29 64.09 6.38
C ALA A 968 -9.11 62.81 6.70
N LEU A 969 -9.58 62.53 7.92
CA LEU A 969 -9.15 62.72 9.32
C LEU A 969 -10.39 62.46 10.22
N SER A 970 -10.15 61.94 11.42
CA SER A 970 -10.94 62.14 12.65
C SER A 970 -12.09 61.19 13.04
N ASN A 971 -12.05 60.84 14.34
CA ASN A 971 -13.12 60.39 15.25
C ASN A 971 -13.78 58.99 15.14
N SER A 972 -13.26 58.08 15.98
CA SER A 972 -14.01 57.07 16.76
C SER A 972 -14.89 57.74 17.86
N PRO A 973 -15.67 57.03 18.70
CA PRO A 973 -15.89 55.57 18.78
C PRO A 973 -17.37 55.10 18.90
N LEU A 974 -17.55 53.77 18.84
CA LEU A 974 -18.61 52.97 19.51
C LEU A 974 -20.08 53.47 19.51
N ASP A 975 -20.92 52.81 18.72
CA ASP A 975 -21.96 51.94 19.31
C ASP A 975 -22.33 50.80 18.34
N ALA A 976 -23.00 49.75 18.82
CA ALA A 976 -23.24 48.50 18.08
C ALA A 976 -24.70 48.04 18.11
N SER A 977 -25.43 48.21 17.00
CA SER A 977 -26.65 47.45 16.72
C SER A 977 -27.00 47.41 15.22
N ARG A 978 -27.82 46.42 14.83
CA ARG A 978 -28.36 46.17 13.47
C ARG A 978 -27.34 45.82 12.37
N GLN A 979 -26.93 44.55 12.33
CA GLN A 979 -26.87 43.81 11.08
C GLN A 979 -27.96 42.73 11.08
N GLN A 980 -28.75 42.66 10.01
CA GLN A 980 -29.71 41.59 9.73
C GLN A 980 -29.69 41.28 8.23
N GLN A 981 -29.72 39.99 7.90
CA GLN A 981 -29.96 39.41 6.57
C GLN A 981 -29.01 39.83 5.42
N LEU A 982 -28.03 38.95 5.13
CA LEU A 982 -27.69 38.60 3.75
C LEU A 982 -28.13 37.14 3.50
N GLY A 983 -28.72 36.87 2.33
CA GLY A 983 -29.28 35.57 1.97
C GLY A 983 -28.24 34.56 1.44
N THR A 984 -28.52 33.27 1.59
CA THR A 984 -27.66 32.18 1.12
C THR A 984 -27.83 31.90 -0.37
N THR A 985 -26.73 31.81 -1.12
CA THR A 985 -26.71 31.47 -2.55
C THR A 985 -26.71 29.95 -2.75
N LYS A 986 -27.66 29.43 -3.52
CA LYS A 986 -27.74 27.99 -3.84
C LYS A 986 -26.87 27.66 -5.08
N PRO A 987 -25.93 26.70 -4.99
CA PRO A 987 -25.09 26.30 -6.11
C PRO A 987 -25.88 25.54 -7.21
N PRO A 988 -25.35 25.44 -8.44
CA PRO A 988 -25.91 24.60 -9.49
C PRO A 988 -25.96 23.12 -9.10
N SER A 989 -26.88 22.37 -9.71
CA SER A 989 -26.96 20.92 -9.54
C SER A 989 -25.82 20.19 -10.27
N GLN A 990 -25.55 18.96 -9.84
CA GLN A 990 -24.46 18.15 -10.37
C GLN A 990 -24.69 17.76 -11.84
N GLU A 991 -25.95 17.53 -12.25
CA GLU A 991 -26.34 17.22 -13.63
C GLU A 991 -26.12 18.42 -14.55
N TYR A 992 -26.49 19.63 -14.10
CA TYR A 992 -26.28 20.88 -14.84
C TYR A 992 -24.79 21.17 -15.00
N ALA A 993 -24.00 21.00 -13.93
CA ALA A 993 -22.56 21.19 -13.95
C ALA A 993 -21.82 20.16 -14.84
N ASP A 994 -22.28 18.90 -14.88
CA ASP A 994 -21.75 17.87 -15.77
C ASP A 994 -22.06 18.17 -17.24
N CYS A 995 -23.33 18.46 -17.58
CA CYS A 995 -23.73 18.82 -18.94
C CYS A 995 -23.00 20.07 -19.46
N MET A 996 -22.87 21.12 -18.65
CA MET A 996 -22.13 22.33 -19.02
C MET A 996 -20.64 22.07 -19.26
N ARG A 997 -19.98 21.27 -18.41
CA ARG A 997 -18.57 20.89 -18.56
C ARG A 997 -18.34 20.13 -19.87
N ARG A 998 -19.24 19.22 -20.21
CA ARG A 998 -19.21 18.41 -21.44
C ARG A 998 -19.42 19.26 -22.69
N LEU A 999 -20.40 20.15 -22.66
CA LEU A 999 -20.66 21.09 -23.74
C LEU A 999 -19.44 22.01 -23.97
N GLN A 1000 -18.82 22.51 -22.90
CA GLN A 1000 -17.60 23.33 -22.97
C GLN A 1000 -16.40 22.55 -23.54
N ALA A 1001 -16.19 21.30 -23.13
CA ALA A 1001 -15.13 20.46 -23.67
C ALA A 1001 -15.31 20.20 -25.18
N ASN A 1002 -16.53 19.83 -25.60
CA ASN A 1002 -16.85 19.57 -27.00
C ASN A 1002 -16.74 20.83 -27.88
N LEU A 1003 -17.21 21.98 -27.40
CA LEU A 1003 -17.04 23.27 -28.09
C LEU A 1003 -15.57 23.69 -28.19
N SER A 1004 -14.77 23.44 -27.15
CA SER A 1004 -13.32 23.71 -27.18
C SER A 1004 -12.60 22.84 -28.21
N TYR A 1005 -12.98 21.56 -28.33
CA TYR A 1005 -12.44 20.65 -29.34
C TYR A 1005 -12.83 21.06 -30.77
N LEU A 1006 -14.10 21.43 -31.00
CA LEU A 1006 -14.57 21.95 -32.29
C LEU A 1006 -13.88 23.28 -32.67
N ALA A 1007 -13.63 24.16 -31.69
CA ALA A 1007 -12.85 25.39 -31.90
C ALA A 1007 -11.38 25.09 -32.25
N ALA A 1008 -10.76 24.10 -31.61
CA ALA A 1008 -9.41 23.67 -31.93
C ALA A 1008 -9.29 23.07 -33.35
N ILE A 1009 -10.28 22.30 -33.81
CA ILE A 1009 -10.36 21.84 -35.21
C ILE A 1009 -10.49 23.04 -36.17
N ALA A 1010 -11.29 24.04 -35.81
CA ALA A 1010 -11.50 25.23 -36.64
C ALA A 1010 -10.24 26.12 -36.73
N ASP A 1011 -9.43 26.19 -35.68
CA ASP A 1011 -8.16 26.95 -35.67
C ASP A 1011 -7.00 26.17 -36.31
N ALA A 1012 -6.92 24.85 -36.11
CA ALA A 1012 -5.96 23.99 -36.81
C ALA A 1012 -6.09 24.15 -38.34
N LYS A 1013 -7.33 24.23 -38.87
CA LYS A 1013 -7.60 24.48 -40.29
C LYS A 1013 -7.19 25.88 -40.81
N LYS A 1014 -6.95 26.86 -39.94
CA LYS A 1014 -6.43 28.18 -40.34
C LYS A 1014 -4.91 28.22 -40.46
N LYS A 1015 -4.20 27.23 -39.91
CA LYS A 1015 -2.74 27.14 -39.88
C LYS A 1015 -2.28 26.14 -40.92
N ILE A 1016 -1.45 26.59 -41.86
CA ILE A 1016 -1.07 25.81 -43.06
C ILE A 1016 -0.45 24.44 -42.72
N ASN A 1017 0.25 24.33 -41.58
CA ASN A 1017 0.81 23.08 -41.04
C ASN A 1017 0.22 22.70 -39.67
N GLY A 1018 -1.06 23.01 -39.40
CA GLY A 1018 -1.72 22.71 -38.12
C GLY A 1018 -1.97 21.21 -37.91
N SER A 1019 -1.39 20.62 -36.87
CA SER A 1019 -1.78 19.28 -36.39
C SER A 1019 -3.21 19.29 -35.84
N LEU A 1020 -3.96 18.22 -36.09
CA LEU A 1020 -5.31 18.07 -35.52
C LEU A 1020 -5.21 17.81 -34.00
N PRO A 1021 -6.16 18.32 -33.20
CA PRO A 1021 -6.20 18.06 -31.77
C PRO A 1021 -6.51 16.58 -31.47
N VAL A 1022 -5.83 16.04 -30.46
CA VAL A 1022 -6.21 14.79 -29.77
C VAL A 1022 -7.64 14.93 -29.24
N GLY A 1023 -8.40 13.83 -29.22
CA GLY A 1023 -9.86 13.80 -29.04
C GLY A 1023 -10.43 14.57 -27.83
N PRO A 1024 -11.75 14.86 -27.82
CA PRO A 1024 -12.38 15.64 -26.78
C PRO A 1024 -12.25 14.94 -25.41
N ALA A 1025 -11.85 15.69 -24.38
CA ALA A 1025 -11.37 15.17 -23.11
C ALA A 1025 -12.42 14.49 -22.19
N ILE A 1026 -13.62 14.16 -22.70
CA ILE A 1026 -14.66 13.43 -21.98
C ILE A 1026 -15.38 12.47 -22.94
N MET A 1027 -14.92 11.23 -23.02
CA MET A 1027 -15.44 10.19 -23.94
C MET A 1027 -16.51 9.26 -23.35
N ILE A 1028 -16.79 9.38 -22.04
CA ILE A 1028 -17.80 8.60 -21.29
C ILE A 1028 -19.12 9.38 -21.29
N PRO A 1029 -20.29 8.81 -21.66
CA PRO A 1029 -21.55 9.54 -21.68
C PRO A 1029 -22.03 9.99 -20.28
N PRO A 1030 -22.81 11.08 -20.16
CA PRO A 1030 -23.47 11.47 -18.91
C PRO A 1030 -24.46 10.39 -18.43
N PRO A 1031 -24.44 9.96 -17.16
CA PRO A 1031 -25.23 8.81 -16.70
C PRO A 1031 -26.74 9.06 -16.64
N HIS A 1032 -27.17 10.32 -16.50
CA HIS A 1032 -28.57 10.72 -16.44
C HIS A 1032 -29.22 10.80 -17.83
N LEU A 1033 -28.51 11.34 -18.82
CA LEU A 1033 -29.02 11.59 -20.17
C LEU A 1033 -28.81 10.36 -21.10
N LYS A 1034 -29.65 9.32 -20.93
CA LYS A 1034 -29.53 8.04 -21.66
C LYS A 1034 -29.57 8.18 -23.19
N GLU A 1035 -30.26 9.19 -23.72
CA GLU A 1035 -30.41 9.41 -25.17
C GLU A 1035 -29.09 9.67 -25.92
N VAL A 1036 -28.05 10.20 -25.25
CA VAL A 1036 -26.75 10.40 -25.91
C VAL A 1036 -25.84 9.17 -25.86
N HIS A 1037 -26.19 8.10 -25.14
CA HIS A 1037 -25.31 6.93 -24.99
C HIS A 1037 -24.94 6.28 -26.34
N PRO A 1038 -25.87 6.07 -27.29
CA PRO A 1038 -25.52 5.56 -28.62
C PRO A 1038 -24.62 6.52 -29.43
N LEU A 1039 -24.76 7.83 -29.23
CA LEU A 1039 -23.92 8.83 -29.89
C LEU A 1039 -22.49 8.81 -29.33
N TYR A 1040 -22.32 8.68 -28.01
CA TYR A 1040 -21.00 8.52 -27.40
C TYR A 1040 -20.32 7.20 -27.81
N LEU A 1041 -21.07 6.08 -27.95
CA LEU A 1041 -20.51 4.84 -28.50
C LEU A 1041 -20.01 5.04 -29.94
N LYS A 1042 -20.85 5.60 -30.81
CA LYS A 1042 -20.51 5.94 -32.20
C LYS A 1042 -19.37 6.97 -32.30
N LEU A 1043 -19.18 7.83 -31.31
CA LEU A 1043 -18.04 8.74 -31.24
C LEU A 1043 -16.76 7.98 -30.88
N ASN A 1044 -16.80 7.07 -29.89
CA ASN A 1044 -15.67 6.24 -29.50
C ASN A 1044 -15.15 5.36 -30.65
N GLU A 1045 -16.04 4.77 -31.45
CA GLU A 1045 -15.70 4.02 -32.68
C GLU A 1045 -14.88 4.86 -33.68
N LEU A 1046 -15.04 6.19 -33.67
CA LEU A 1046 -14.33 7.11 -34.56
C LEU A 1046 -12.98 7.60 -33.99
N PHE A 1047 -12.61 7.24 -32.75
CA PHE A 1047 -11.34 7.60 -32.11
C PHE A 1047 -10.45 6.36 -31.85
N PRO A 1048 -9.79 5.82 -32.90
CA PRO A 1048 -9.03 4.56 -32.82
C PRO A 1048 -7.75 4.63 -31.97
N GLU A 1049 -7.42 5.77 -31.37
CA GLU A 1049 -6.28 5.94 -30.45
C GLU A 1049 -6.73 5.91 -28.98
N ALA A 1050 -7.96 6.34 -28.67
CA ALA A 1050 -8.50 6.34 -27.31
C ALA A 1050 -9.13 4.98 -26.90
N SER A 1051 -9.50 4.16 -27.88
CA SER A 1051 -10.23 2.90 -27.69
C SER A 1051 -9.36 1.65 -27.47
N GLN A 1052 -8.02 1.77 -27.54
CA GLN A 1052 -7.12 0.60 -27.61
C GLN A 1052 -6.77 -0.03 -26.26
N SER A 1053 -6.77 0.72 -25.14
CA SER A 1053 -6.47 0.11 -23.84
C SER A 1053 -7.59 -0.85 -23.42
N LYS A 1054 -7.25 -2.12 -23.19
CA LYS A 1054 -8.21 -3.11 -22.68
C LYS A 1054 -8.68 -2.78 -21.26
N ILE A 1055 -7.95 -1.94 -20.52
CA ILE A 1055 -8.39 -1.40 -19.22
C ILE A 1055 -9.70 -0.63 -19.40
N ASN A 1056 -9.78 0.28 -20.38
CA ASN A 1056 -10.97 1.07 -20.66
C ASN A 1056 -12.15 0.18 -21.08
N GLN A 1057 -11.87 -0.93 -21.78
CA GLN A 1057 -12.86 -1.92 -22.19
C GLN A 1057 -13.37 -2.75 -20.98
N ALA A 1058 -12.48 -3.19 -20.08
CA ALA A 1058 -12.83 -3.92 -18.86
C ALA A 1058 -13.64 -3.03 -17.88
N MET A 1059 -13.23 -1.77 -17.68
CA MET A 1059 -13.96 -0.79 -16.88
C MET A 1059 -15.34 -0.46 -17.49
N ALA A 1060 -15.44 -0.35 -18.82
CA ALA A 1060 -16.72 -0.20 -19.50
C ALA A 1060 -17.62 -1.44 -19.33
N PHE A 1061 -17.07 -2.64 -19.43
CA PHE A 1061 -17.80 -3.91 -19.23
C PHE A 1061 -18.34 -4.04 -17.80
N ALA A 1062 -17.54 -3.71 -16.78
CA ALA A 1062 -18.00 -3.67 -15.39
C ALA A 1062 -19.14 -2.65 -15.19
N SER A 1063 -19.04 -1.47 -15.81
CA SER A 1063 -20.13 -0.47 -15.79
C SER A 1063 -21.41 -0.91 -16.51
N GLN A 1064 -21.34 -1.95 -17.35
CA GLN A 1064 -22.49 -2.56 -18.03
C GLN A 1064 -23.09 -3.73 -17.22
N GLN A 1065 -22.26 -4.51 -16.52
CA GLN A 1065 -22.75 -5.60 -15.63
C GLN A 1065 -23.58 -5.10 -14.44
N GLY A 1066 -23.47 -3.81 -14.07
CA GLY A 1066 -24.33 -3.15 -13.08
C GLY A 1066 -25.82 -2.99 -13.49
N LYS A 1067 -26.35 -3.83 -14.38
CA LYS A 1067 -27.75 -3.88 -14.81
C LYS A 1067 -28.22 -5.34 -14.90
N PRO A 1068 -29.47 -5.65 -14.48
CA PRO A 1068 -30.05 -6.96 -14.76
C PRO A 1068 -30.19 -7.17 -16.28
N SER A 1069 -29.86 -8.36 -16.76
CA SER A 1069 -29.93 -8.71 -18.18
C SER A 1069 -31.35 -9.07 -18.60
N ALA A 1070 -31.89 -8.37 -19.60
CA ALA A 1070 -33.07 -8.84 -20.32
C ALA A 1070 -32.70 -10.11 -21.11
N SER A 1071 -33.58 -11.11 -21.08
CA SER A 1071 -33.36 -12.40 -21.74
C SER A 1071 -33.41 -12.27 -23.27
N ILE A 1072 -32.44 -12.89 -23.95
CA ILE A 1072 -32.51 -13.16 -25.39
C ILE A 1072 -33.07 -14.58 -25.55
N SER A 1073 -34.29 -14.70 -26.06
CA SER A 1073 -34.88 -15.98 -26.44
C SER A 1073 -34.23 -16.51 -27.71
N ALA A 1074 -33.98 -17.82 -27.75
CA ALA A 1074 -33.42 -18.49 -28.92
C ALA A 1074 -34.52 -18.88 -29.92
N HIS A 1075 -34.41 -18.39 -31.17
CA HIS A 1075 -34.99 -19.00 -32.38
C HIS A 1075 -34.28 -18.40 -33.61
N GLY A 1076 -33.92 -19.24 -34.58
CA GLY A 1076 -33.19 -18.87 -35.81
C GLY A 1076 -31.97 -19.73 -36.01
#